data_AF-A0A4P8HYU0-F1
#
_entry.id   AF-A0A4P8HYU0-F1
#
_cell.length_a   1.000
_cell.length_b   1.000
_cell.length_c   1.000
_cell.angle_alpha   90.00
_cell.angle_beta   90.00
_cell.angle_gamma   90.00
#
_symmetry.space_group_name_H-M   'P 1'
#
loop_
_entity.id
_entity.type
_entity.pdbx_description
1 polymer ?
#
loop_
_entity_poly.entity_id
_entity_poly.type
_entity_poly.pdbx_seq_one_letter_code
_entity_poly.pdbx_strand_id
1 'polypeptide(L)'
;MNFSTRAAAIAASLTLLLSGCGSSSDTATGPAIVTQPMSATIVTGSNSVLSVVASGSGLAYQWYQDGAPIAKATSAIYTATTAGTYYVVVTADDGSVTSANAVVTQTSAPVITAQPASATILTGTSQVLTVTAEGSDLTYQWNRDGVAIDGATGPSYAASTAGSYMVQVINAAGSAQSTAAVIAVSPSVTAPEITIQPQARTVNAGTGVTFEVAVNGVSVAYQWYRNDVAIAGATGRTYRIATASASSAGTYKVVVTNTAGSATSAAVALAVNVASAGASTAGVVDTANAFLATLSAEQRTVATDATSSTTVLFDYTLANASQWTNLPGNRHGLRLNATTLTAEQLAAANAVIAKALGATGIALLNELRAADQVLATAQATGGGTGMPGGGTMPTDGTGTPPTGTFPAGGTGTPPTGTFPTDGTGTAPTGTGGGMAALGYGSDLYSIAFVGTPSATSPWILQVIGHHLAYNITYNASKVSATPTFIGVEPPDWSVAADGTVTVTNDASTKGAAHAPMENQRAAMYNLAESIYADSTTNAAAKLAGTFTDVLMGASGNTDGNYKSLVYPTGGRGLQYSAMNTTQKAYLRAAIEAWAGTQSADVAAALLGEYLSDDALANTYVGYGVGQNGTKADFSAYPNAKSSPLDAQRSYIRIDGPRVWIEFIVQQGIVYGANVHYHTIWRDKTADYGGSF
;
A
#
# COMPACT_ATOMS: atom_id res chain seq x y z
N MET A 1 26.70 -60.15 -13.34
CA MET A 1 26.30 -61.45 -12.77
C MET A 1 26.75 -62.55 -13.73
N ASN A 2 27.13 -63.72 -13.22
CA ASN A 2 27.11 -65.08 -13.81
C ASN A 2 27.40 -65.37 -15.31
N PHE A 3 28.21 -66.43 -15.48
CA PHE A 3 28.20 -67.47 -16.51
C PHE A 3 28.66 -67.22 -17.98
N SER A 4 29.90 -67.66 -18.22
CA SER A 4 30.23 -68.88 -19.00
C SER A 4 30.49 -68.82 -20.53
N THR A 5 31.30 -69.80 -20.96
CA THR A 5 31.57 -70.28 -22.33
C THR A 5 32.05 -69.31 -23.40
N ARG A 6 33.30 -69.49 -23.84
CA ARG A 6 33.61 -69.96 -25.22
C ARG A 6 35.05 -70.49 -25.30
N ALA A 7 35.20 -71.80 -25.12
CA ALA A 7 36.43 -72.55 -25.39
C ALA A 7 36.07 -73.75 -26.29
N ALA A 8 36.05 -73.52 -27.61
CA ALA A 8 35.81 -74.52 -28.64
C ALA A 8 36.28 -73.99 -30.01
N ALA A 9 36.70 -74.90 -30.89
CA ALA A 9 37.52 -74.67 -32.08
C ALA A 9 38.95 -74.16 -31.75
N ILE A 10 40.01 -74.60 -32.44
CA ILE A 10 40.07 -75.46 -33.64
C ILE A 10 40.66 -76.83 -33.30
N ALA A 11 39.97 -77.89 -33.72
CA ALA A 11 40.49 -79.27 -33.72
C ALA A 11 39.99 -79.98 -34.98
N ALA A 12 40.72 -79.79 -36.09
CA ALA A 12 40.43 -80.38 -37.39
C ALA A 12 41.74 -80.56 -38.19
N SER A 13 41.74 -81.50 -39.13
CA SER A 13 42.82 -81.73 -40.10
C SER A 13 44.17 -82.22 -39.54
N LEU A 14 44.22 -83.48 -39.08
CA LEU A 14 45.41 -84.31 -39.27
C LEU A 14 45.04 -85.74 -39.66
N THR A 15 44.62 -85.91 -40.92
CA THR A 15 44.28 -87.20 -41.52
C THR A 15 44.89 -87.34 -42.91
N LEU A 16 46.13 -87.84 -42.98
CA LEU A 16 46.81 -88.37 -44.18
C LEU A 16 47.91 -89.29 -43.61
N LEU A 17 47.84 -90.61 -43.82
CA LEU A 17 48.59 -91.36 -44.85
C LEU A 17 50.12 -91.21 -44.68
N LEU A 18 50.91 -92.29 -44.57
CA LEU A 18 50.82 -93.52 -45.37
C LEU A 18 51.35 -94.78 -44.62
N SER A 19 50.88 -95.96 -45.02
CA SER A 19 51.63 -97.23 -44.89
C SER A 19 52.03 -97.69 -46.29
N GLY A 20 53.32 -97.86 -46.57
CA GLY A 20 53.81 -98.28 -47.88
C GLY A 20 55.33 -98.41 -47.94
N CYS A 21 55.84 -99.64 -47.92
CA CYS A 21 57.28 -99.95 -47.88
C CYS A 21 58.00 -99.64 -49.21
N GLY A 22 59.24 -99.13 -49.13
CA GLY A 22 60.15 -98.99 -50.28
C GLY A 22 61.52 -98.45 -49.88
N SER A 23 62.58 -99.22 -50.07
CA SER A 23 63.95 -98.86 -49.66
C SER A 23 64.68 -97.99 -50.69
N SER A 24 65.06 -96.77 -50.32
CA SER A 24 66.12 -95.98 -50.98
C SER A 24 66.74 -94.98 -50.00
N SER A 25 67.84 -94.34 -50.39
CA SER A 25 68.67 -93.49 -49.52
C SER A 25 67.93 -92.34 -48.85
N ASP A 26 68.11 -92.19 -47.54
CA ASP A 26 67.64 -91.05 -46.76
C ASP A 26 68.41 -89.77 -47.14
N THR A 27 67.87 -89.01 -48.08
CA THR A 27 68.30 -87.64 -48.35
C THR A 27 67.57 -86.72 -47.39
N ALA A 28 68.24 -86.31 -46.31
CA ALA A 28 67.69 -85.39 -45.33
C ALA A 28 67.10 -84.14 -46.02
N THR A 29 65.79 -83.92 -45.84
CA THR A 29 65.08 -82.76 -46.36
C THR A 29 64.98 -81.72 -45.25
N GLY A 30 65.68 -80.61 -45.44
CA GLY A 30 65.78 -79.54 -44.45
C GLY A 30 64.43 -78.94 -44.02
N PRO A 31 64.43 -78.23 -42.88
CA PRO A 31 63.20 -77.86 -42.18
C PRO A 31 62.30 -76.99 -43.06
N ALA A 32 61.02 -77.32 -43.11
CA ALA A 32 60.02 -76.61 -43.92
C ALA A 32 58.78 -76.26 -43.09
N ILE A 33 58.21 -75.08 -43.31
CA ILE A 33 57.02 -74.60 -42.57
C ILE A 33 55.75 -75.02 -43.31
N VAL A 34 54.91 -75.78 -42.61
CA VAL A 34 53.63 -76.33 -43.07
C VAL A 34 52.47 -75.39 -42.71
N THR A 35 52.54 -74.71 -41.57
CA THR A 35 51.55 -73.72 -41.13
C THR A 35 52.26 -72.48 -40.58
N GLN A 36 51.96 -71.32 -41.16
CA GLN A 36 52.50 -70.02 -40.76
C GLN A 36 51.76 -69.45 -39.54
N PRO A 37 52.43 -68.64 -38.69
CA PRO A 37 51.75 -67.88 -37.65
C PRO A 37 50.81 -66.84 -38.24
N MET A 38 49.68 -66.59 -37.57
CA MET A 38 48.66 -65.63 -38.01
C MET A 38 48.78 -64.31 -37.25
N SER A 39 48.64 -63.19 -37.96
CA SER A 39 48.45 -61.86 -37.38
C SER A 39 47.21 -61.83 -36.47
N ALA A 40 47.26 -61.02 -35.40
CA ALA A 40 46.21 -60.95 -34.39
C ALA A 40 46.08 -59.53 -33.81
N THR A 41 44.95 -59.27 -33.15
CA THR A 41 44.74 -58.06 -32.35
C THR A 41 44.56 -58.47 -30.90
N ILE A 42 45.34 -57.89 -29.99
CA ILE A 42 45.20 -58.08 -28.54
C ILE A 42 44.60 -56.83 -27.88
N VAL A 43 43.78 -57.02 -26.86
CA VAL A 43 43.40 -55.93 -25.96
C VAL A 43 44.56 -55.65 -25.01
N THR A 44 44.80 -54.39 -24.64
CA THR A 44 45.84 -54.02 -23.66
C THR A 44 45.73 -54.86 -22.38
N GLY A 45 46.82 -55.54 -22.00
CA GLY A 45 46.86 -56.47 -20.86
C GLY A 45 46.42 -57.91 -21.16
N SER A 46 45.96 -58.21 -22.38
CA SER A 46 45.68 -59.56 -22.88
C SER A 46 46.88 -60.13 -23.66
N ASN A 47 46.71 -61.34 -24.23
CA ASN A 47 47.71 -61.97 -25.08
C ASN A 47 47.06 -62.72 -26.26
N SER A 48 47.89 -63.08 -27.25
CA SER A 48 47.55 -64.00 -28.32
C SER A 48 48.60 -65.10 -28.40
N VAL A 49 48.21 -66.32 -28.75
CA VAL A 49 49.13 -67.45 -28.98
C VAL A 49 49.42 -67.56 -30.46
N LEU A 50 50.65 -67.21 -30.83
CA LEU A 50 51.21 -67.49 -32.14
C LEU A 50 51.71 -68.95 -32.18
N SER A 51 51.55 -69.61 -33.32
CA SER A 51 52.00 -70.99 -33.52
C SER A 51 52.60 -71.17 -34.91
N VAL A 52 53.52 -72.11 -35.02
CA VAL A 52 54.07 -72.60 -36.29
C VAL A 52 53.94 -74.12 -36.33
N VAL A 53 53.70 -74.69 -37.52
CA VAL A 53 53.86 -76.13 -37.74
C VAL A 53 54.97 -76.29 -38.78
N ALA A 54 55.98 -77.10 -38.47
CA ALA A 54 57.11 -77.37 -39.34
C ALA A 54 57.38 -78.87 -39.44
N SER A 55 57.92 -79.30 -40.58
CA SER A 55 58.33 -80.67 -40.89
C SER A 55 59.86 -80.78 -40.95
N GLY A 56 60.39 -81.85 -40.38
CA GLY A 56 61.82 -82.18 -40.29
C GLY A 56 62.12 -82.93 -39.00
N SER A 57 63.35 -83.41 -38.83
CA SER A 57 63.87 -83.97 -37.58
C SER A 57 64.73 -82.94 -36.84
N GLY A 58 65.01 -83.16 -35.54
CA GLY A 58 65.92 -82.31 -34.76
C GLY A 58 65.47 -80.84 -34.53
N LEU A 59 64.22 -80.49 -34.85
CA LEU A 59 63.76 -79.10 -34.95
C LEU A 59 63.94 -78.27 -33.65
N ALA A 60 64.78 -77.25 -33.74
CA ALA A 60 64.89 -76.16 -32.77
C ALA A 60 64.16 -74.91 -33.27
N TYR A 61 63.64 -74.09 -32.35
CA TYR A 61 62.85 -72.89 -32.64
C TYR A 61 63.49 -71.67 -31.96
N GLN A 62 63.38 -70.50 -32.58
CA GLN A 62 63.66 -69.21 -31.94
C GLN A 62 62.72 -68.14 -32.51
N TRP A 63 61.84 -67.58 -31.67
CA TRP A 63 60.97 -66.46 -32.05
C TRP A 63 61.70 -65.12 -32.00
N TYR A 64 61.27 -64.20 -32.86
CA TYR A 64 61.75 -62.84 -32.98
C TYR A 64 60.58 -61.87 -32.87
N GLN A 65 60.83 -60.69 -32.29
CA GLN A 65 59.94 -59.54 -32.29
C GLN A 65 60.68 -58.35 -32.89
N ASP A 66 60.11 -57.76 -33.95
CA ASP A 66 60.62 -56.54 -34.60
C ASP A 66 62.12 -56.60 -34.96
N GLY A 67 62.58 -57.81 -35.33
CA GLY A 67 63.97 -58.13 -35.72
C GLY A 67 64.87 -58.63 -34.58
N ALA A 68 64.45 -58.54 -33.31
CA ALA A 68 65.25 -58.98 -32.16
C ALA A 68 64.82 -60.37 -31.65
N PRO A 69 65.76 -61.28 -31.28
CA PRO A 69 65.43 -62.60 -30.77
C PRO A 69 64.83 -62.53 -29.36
N ILE A 70 63.69 -63.19 -29.16
CA ILE A 70 62.98 -63.21 -27.87
C ILE A 70 63.62 -64.26 -26.95
N ALA A 71 64.26 -63.82 -25.87
CA ALA A 71 64.99 -64.71 -24.97
C ALA A 71 64.12 -65.87 -24.44
N LYS A 72 64.61 -67.11 -24.61
CA LYS A 72 63.95 -68.38 -24.20
C LYS A 72 62.65 -68.73 -24.94
N ALA A 73 62.27 -67.99 -25.99
CA ALA A 73 61.13 -68.33 -26.84
C ALA A 73 61.50 -69.44 -27.85
N THR A 74 61.73 -70.66 -27.36
CA THR A 74 62.29 -71.79 -28.12
C THR A 74 61.31 -72.95 -28.30
N SER A 75 60.04 -72.63 -28.59
CA SER A 75 58.95 -73.60 -28.80
C SER A 75 58.22 -73.32 -30.13
N ALA A 76 57.49 -74.29 -30.64
CA ALA A 76 56.59 -74.12 -31.80
C ALA A 76 55.41 -73.16 -31.53
N ILE A 77 55.22 -72.71 -30.28
CA ILE A 77 54.24 -71.69 -29.88
C ILE A 77 54.92 -70.55 -29.12
N TYR A 78 54.38 -69.33 -29.24
CA TYR A 78 54.77 -68.16 -28.47
C TYR A 78 53.55 -67.32 -28.08
N THR A 79 53.51 -66.87 -26.82
CA THR A 79 52.43 -66.04 -26.28
C THR A 79 52.81 -64.56 -26.34
N ALA A 80 52.31 -63.85 -27.36
CA ALA A 80 52.56 -62.42 -27.56
C ALA A 80 51.65 -61.57 -26.65
N THR A 81 52.25 -60.71 -25.83
CA THR A 81 51.59 -59.79 -24.88
C THR A 81 51.70 -58.31 -25.27
N THR A 82 52.50 -58.00 -26.28
CA THR A 82 52.74 -56.64 -26.79
C THR A 82 52.42 -56.55 -28.29
N ALA A 83 52.24 -55.34 -28.80
CA ALA A 83 52.21 -55.12 -30.24
C ALA A 83 53.62 -55.28 -30.84
N GLY A 84 53.69 -55.80 -32.06
CA GLY A 84 54.96 -56.03 -32.76
C GLY A 84 54.83 -56.97 -33.96
N THR A 85 55.89 -57.05 -34.75
CA THR A 85 56.01 -57.97 -35.88
C THR A 85 56.75 -59.22 -35.43
N TYR A 86 56.05 -60.34 -35.38
CA TYR A 86 56.58 -61.61 -34.90
C TYR A 86 56.86 -62.58 -36.05
N TYR A 87 58.00 -63.27 -35.97
CA TYR A 87 58.32 -64.42 -36.82
C TYR A 87 59.13 -65.44 -36.03
N VAL A 88 59.27 -66.66 -36.56
CA VAL A 88 60.07 -67.73 -35.97
C VAL A 88 61.05 -68.29 -36.98
N VAL A 89 62.29 -68.48 -36.55
CA VAL A 89 63.29 -69.26 -37.27
C VAL A 89 63.25 -70.68 -36.71
N VAL A 90 63.11 -71.66 -37.61
CA VAL A 90 63.17 -73.09 -37.29
C VAL A 90 64.44 -73.66 -37.90
N THR A 91 65.25 -74.35 -37.10
CA THR A 91 66.58 -74.85 -37.46
C THR A 91 66.67 -76.34 -37.19
N ALA A 92 67.39 -77.07 -38.05
CA ALA A 92 67.79 -78.46 -37.88
C ALA A 92 69.27 -78.62 -38.27
N ASP A 93 69.82 -79.83 -38.17
CA ASP A 93 71.24 -80.11 -38.45
C ASP A 93 71.63 -79.87 -39.93
N ASP A 94 70.65 -79.81 -40.84
CA ASP A 94 70.82 -79.66 -42.30
C ASP A 94 70.37 -78.29 -42.85
N GLY A 95 69.81 -77.38 -42.03
CA GLY A 95 69.43 -76.04 -42.47
C GLY A 95 68.51 -75.26 -41.54
N SER A 96 67.98 -74.14 -42.03
CA SER A 96 66.99 -73.33 -41.31
C SER A 96 65.99 -72.66 -42.24
N VAL A 97 64.78 -72.44 -41.75
CA VAL A 97 63.68 -71.75 -42.45
C VAL A 97 63.07 -70.67 -41.55
N THR A 98 62.63 -69.56 -42.13
CA THR A 98 62.00 -68.44 -41.41
C THR A 98 60.52 -68.37 -41.77
N SER A 99 59.65 -68.10 -40.80
CA SER A 99 58.22 -67.93 -41.03
C SER A 99 57.90 -66.63 -41.76
N ALA A 100 56.67 -66.55 -42.27
CA ALA A 100 56.05 -65.26 -42.57
C ALA A 100 55.89 -64.43 -41.28
N ASN A 101 55.76 -63.11 -41.45
CA ASN A 101 55.50 -62.18 -40.35
C ASN A 101 54.02 -62.26 -39.90
N ALA A 102 53.81 -62.57 -38.63
CA ALA A 102 52.55 -62.35 -37.93
C ALA A 102 52.60 -60.99 -37.22
N VAL A 103 51.76 -60.05 -37.65
CA VAL A 103 51.65 -58.74 -37.00
C VAL A 103 50.66 -58.84 -35.83
N VAL A 104 51.11 -58.54 -34.62
CA VAL A 104 50.24 -58.35 -33.46
C VAL A 104 50.01 -56.87 -33.27
N THR A 105 48.76 -56.43 -33.36
CA THR A 105 48.36 -55.05 -32.99
C THR A 105 47.76 -55.05 -31.58
N GLN A 106 47.84 -53.92 -30.89
CA GLN A 106 47.22 -53.74 -29.57
C GLN A 106 46.19 -52.61 -29.63
N THR A 107 45.03 -52.82 -29.01
CA THR A 107 43.96 -51.83 -28.93
C THR A 107 43.40 -51.71 -27.51
N SER A 108 42.92 -50.52 -27.15
CA SER A 108 42.41 -50.16 -25.84
C SER A 108 40.93 -49.77 -25.91
N ALA A 109 40.22 -49.93 -24.79
CA ALA A 109 38.84 -49.45 -24.67
C ALA A 109 38.78 -47.92 -24.89
N PRO A 110 37.63 -47.36 -25.33
CA PRO A 110 37.50 -45.94 -25.61
C PRO A 110 37.72 -45.07 -24.37
N VAL A 111 38.23 -43.86 -24.56
CA VAL A 111 38.39 -42.85 -23.48
C VAL A 111 37.55 -41.62 -23.82
N ILE A 112 36.58 -41.26 -22.98
CA ILE A 112 35.77 -40.04 -23.17
C ILE A 112 36.55 -38.84 -22.64
N THR A 113 36.92 -37.91 -23.53
CA THR A 113 37.74 -36.73 -23.24
C THR A 113 36.91 -35.44 -23.13
N ALA A 114 35.70 -35.39 -23.69
CA ALA A 114 34.73 -34.33 -23.42
C ALA A 114 33.34 -34.93 -23.12
N GLN A 115 32.75 -34.52 -22.01
CA GLN A 115 31.44 -34.98 -21.53
C GLN A 115 30.30 -34.11 -22.08
N PRO A 116 29.08 -34.65 -22.27
CA PRO A 116 27.91 -33.86 -22.58
C PRO A 116 27.52 -32.93 -21.41
N ALA A 117 27.05 -31.73 -21.74
CA ALA A 117 26.67 -30.71 -20.76
C ALA A 117 25.15 -30.68 -20.49
N SER A 118 24.77 -30.54 -19.22
CA SER A 118 23.39 -30.28 -18.80
C SER A 118 22.88 -28.92 -19.30
N ALA A 119 21.57 -28.82 -19.59
CA ALA A 119 20.95 -27.58 -20.07
C ALA A 119 19.46 -27.48 -19.68
N THR A 120 18.94 -26.25 -19.64
CA THR A 120 17.50 -25.98 -19.59
C THR A 120 17.03 -25.48 -20.95
N ILE A 121 16.04 -26.13 -21.54
CA ILE A 121 15.44 -25.79 -22.84
C ILE A 121 14.00 -25.31 -22.66
N LEU A 122 13.48 -24.57 -23.63
CA LEU A 122 12.07 -24.20 -23.68
C LEU A 122 11.24 -25.32 -24.32
N THR A 123 9.98 -25.50 -23.90
CA THR A 123 9.03 -26.43 -24.53
C THR A 123 8.99 -26.24 -26.04
N GLY A 124 9.24 -27.31 -26.80
CA GLY A 124 9.25 -27.28 -28.27
C GLY A 124 10.62 -26.97 -28.90
N THR A 125 11.65 -26.69 -28.11
CA THR A 125 13.05 -26.54 -28.58
C THR A 125 13.88 -27.80 -28.31
N SER A 126 15.17 -27.79 -28.66
CA SER A 126 16.10 -28.89 -28.33
C SER A 126 17.52 -28.39 -28.11
N GLN A 127 18.28 -29.11 -27.28
CA GLN A 127 19.72 -28.91 -27.09
C GLN A 127 20.48 -30.04 -27.78
N VAL A 128 21.51 -29.70 -28.55
CA VAL A 128 22.46 -30.71 -29.05
C VAL A 128 23.44 -31.05 -27.93
N LEU A 129 23.36 -32.29 -27.44
CA LEU A 129 24.36 -32.92 -26.61
C LEU A 129 25.48 -33.46 -27.50
N THR A 130 26.73 -33.38 -27.05
CA THR A 130 27.92 -33.88 -27.76
C THR A 130 28.81 -34.67 -26.81
N VAL A 131 29.60 -35.59 -27.36
CA VAL A 131 30.67 -36.29 -26.66
C VAL A 131 31.92 -36.30 -27.54
N THR A 132 33.10 -36.19 -26.93
CA THR A 132 34.38 -36.43 -27.61
C THR A 132 35.05 -37.63 -26.95
N ALA A 133 35.52 -38.58 -27.75
CA ALA A 133 36.18 -39.78 -27.27
C ALA A 133 37.32 -40.21 -28.19
N GLU A 134 38.32 -40.85 -27.61
CA GLU A 134 39.51 -41.38 -28.27
C GLU A 134 39.46 -42.92 -28.33
N GLY A 135 39.99 -43.48 -29.41
CA GLY A 135 40.03 -44.92 -29.70
C GLY A 135 39.75 -45.22 -31.18
N SER A 136 40.03 -46.45 -31.62
CA SER A 136 39.63 -46.91 -32.97
C SER A 136 38.20 -47.45 -32.97
N ASP A 137 37.57 -47.44 -34.15
CA ASP A 137 36.33 -48.17 -34.47
C ASP A 137 35.17 -47.88 -33.50
N LEU A 138 35.04 -46.61 -33.10
CA LEU A 138 34.09 -46.16 -32.09
C LEU A 138 32.64 -46.23 -32.61
N THR A 139 31.80 -46.92 -31.84
CA THR A 139 30.33 -46.90 -31.96
C THR A 139 29.73 -46.24 -30.72
N TYR A 140 28.55 -45.63 -30.88
CA TYR A 140 27.88 -44.89 -29.81
C TYR A 140 26.46 -45.42 -29.58
N GLN A 141 25.95 -45.29 -28.36
CA GLN A 141 24.54 -45.44 -28.05
C GLN A 141 24.15 -44.45 -26.96
N TRP A 142 23.23 -43.53 -27.25
CA TRP A 142 22.66 -42.62 -26.24
C TRP A 142 21.50 -43.29 -25.50
N ASN A 143 21.43 -43.06 -24.20
CA ASN A 143 20.39 -43.53 -23.29
C ASN A 143 19.76 -42.32 -22.59
N ARG A 144 18.44 -42.35 -22.37
CA ARG A 144 17.72 -41.41 -21.49
C ARG A 144 17.14 -42.18 -20.31
N ASP A 145 17.43 -41.73 -19.10
CA ASP A 145 16.96 -42.32 -17.83
C ASP A 145 17.24 -43.83 -17.70
N GLY A 146 18.36 -44.27 -18.30
CA GLY A 146 18.80 -45.68 -18.34
C GLY A 146 18.24 -46.52 -19.50
N VAL A 147 17.32 -45.98 -20.31
CA VAL A 147 16.74 -46.66 -21.48
C VAL A 147 17.42 -46.19 -22.76
N ALA A 148 17.76 -47.12 -23.67
CA ALA A 148 18.35 -46.80 -24.96
C ALA A 148 17.41 -45.97 -25.86
N ILE A 149 17.98 -45.05 -26.63
CA ILE A 149 17.26 -44.22 -27.60
C ILE A 149 17.51 -44.80 -29.00
N ASP A 150 16.45 -45.29 -29.64
CA ASP A 150 16.53 -45.90 -30.98
C ASP A 150 17.16 -44.94 -32.00
N GLY A 151 18.14 -45.45 -32.77
CA GLY A 151 18.85 -44.70 -33.80
C GLY A 151 19.85 -43.64 -33.30
N ALA A 152 19.97 -43.42 -31.99
CA ALA A 152 20.90 -42.44 -31.43
C ALA A 152 22.33 -43.00 -31.31
N THR A 153 22.99 -43.20 -32.45
CA THR A 153 24.27 -43.93 -32.57
C THR A 153 25.47 -43.09 -33.02
N GLY A 154 25.34 -41.75 -33.02
CA GLY A 154 26.43 -40.83 -33.33
C GLY A 154 27.05 -40.13 -32.10
N PRO A 155 28.15 -39.36 -32.27
CA PRO A 155 28.81 -38.61 -31.19
C PRO A 155 28.01 -37.38 -30.69
N SER A 156 26.78 -37.19 -31.18
CA SER A 156 25.89 -36.09 -30.79
C SER A 156 24.42 -36.49 -30.86
N TYR A 157 23.59 -35.93 -30.00
CA TYR A 157 22.14 -36.19 -29.96
C TYR A 157 21.35 -34.90 -29.64
N ALA A 158 20.27 -34.64 -30.39
CA ALA A 158 19.40 -33.47 -30.17
C ALA A 158 18.29 -33.81 -29.16
N ALA A 159 18.50 -33.43 -27.90
CA ALA A 159 17.55 -33.69 -26.81
C ALA A 159 16.48 -32.59 -26.73
N SER A 160 15.21 -32.98 -26.96
CA SER A 160 14.02 -32.12 -26.89
C SER A 160 13.09 -32.43 -25.70
N THR A 161 13.43 -33.45 -24.91
CA THR A 161 12.63 -33.94 -23.76
C THR A 161 13.43 -33.79 -22.48
N ALA A 162 12.77 -33.57 -21.35
CA ALA A 162 13.43 -33.64 -20.05
C ALA A 162 13.93 -35.06 -19.76
N GLY A 163 15.05 -35.18 -19.04
CA GLY A 163 15.63 -36.47 -18.63
C GLY A 163 17.13 -36.41 -18.40
N SER A 164 17.67 -37.51 -17.87
CA SER A 164 19.10 -37.75 -17.66
C SER A 164 19.69 -38.49 -18.87
N TYR A 165 20.54 -37.83 -19.64
CA TYR A 165 21.13 -38.36 -20.86
C TYR A 165 22.57 -38.82 -20.62
N MET A 166 22.89 -40.05 -21.05
CA MET A 166 24.25 -40.60 -21.07
C MET A 166 24.53 -41.24 -22.42
N VAL A 167 25.80 -41.34 -22.81
CA VAL A 167 26.23 -42.08 -24.00
C VAL A 167 27.25 -43.14 -23.62
N GLN A 168 27.06 -44.35 -24.14
CA GLN A 168 28.06 -45.40 -24.10
C GLN A 168 28.85 -45.37 -25.42
N VAL A 169 30.18 -45.38 -25.33
CA VAL A 169 31.11 -45.42 -26.47
C VAL A 169 31.81 -46.77 -26.45
N ILE A 170 31.74 -47.53 -27.54
CA ILE A 170 32.11 -48.96 -27.60
C ILE A 170 33.07 -49.22 -28.76
N ASN A 171 34.11 -50.02 -28.53
CA ASN A 171 34.93 -50.65 -29.57
C ASN A 171 35.26 -52.11 -29.20
N ALA A 172 36.11 -52.78 -29.99
CA ALA A 172 36.47 -54.18 -29.80
C ALA A 172 37.21 -54.50 -28.47
N ALA A 173 37.75 -53.50 -27.77
CA ALA A 173 38.43 -53.66 -26.48
C ALA A 173 37.54 -53.38 -25.26
N GLY A 174 36.35 -52.81 -25.44
CA GLY A 174 35.41 -52.53 -24.35
C GLY A 174 34.59 -51.26 -24.58
N SER A 175 34.14 -50.63 -23.49
CA SER A 175 33.33 -49.42 -23.56
C SER A 175 33.59 -48.44 -22.42
N ALA A 176 33.49 -47.14 -22.73
CA ALA A 176 33.33 -46.09 -21.74
C ALA A 176 31.86 -45.62 -21.69
N GLN A 177 31.48 -45.01 -20.57
CA GLN A 177 30.17 -44.37 -20.39
C GLN A 177 30.37 -42.92 -19.93
N SER A 178 29.60 -42.00 -20.50
CA SER A 178 29.67 -40.59 -20.14
C SER A 178 29.11 -40.32 -18.75
N THR A 179 29.45 -39.16 -18.17
CA THR A 179 28.64 -38.58 -17.10
C THR A 179 27.24 -38.23 -17.62
N ALA A 180 26.27 -38.11 -16.72
CA ALA A 180 24.91 -37.71 -17.05
C ALA A 180 24.80 -36.20 -17.36
N ALA A 181 24.28 -35.88 -18.54
CA ALA A 181 23.80 -34.55 -18.90
C ALA A 181 22.29 -34.47 -18.62
N VAL A 182 21.88 -33.59 -17.72
CA VAL A 182 20.47 -33.40 -17.36
C VAL A 182 19.87 -32.33 -18.27
N ILE A 183 18.80 -32.69 -18.99
CA ILE A 183 17.96 -31.75 -19.71
C ILE A 183 16.72 -31.44 -18.85
N ALA A 184 16.51 -30.17 -18.56
CA ALA A 184 15.27 -29.66 -17.98
C ALA A 184 14.45 -28.93 -19.06
N VAL A 185 13.12 -29.09 -19.04
CA VAL A 185 12.21 -28.36 -19.94
C VAL A 185 11.44 -27.33 -19.12
N SER A 186 11.54 -26.06 -19.49
CA SER A 186 10.74 -24.97 -18.93
C SER A 186 9.64 -24.53 -19.90
N PRO A 187 8.44 -24.14 -19.42
CA PRO A 187 7.39 -23.63 -20.27
C PRO A 187 7.82 -22.32 -20.94
N SER A 188 7.41 -22.13 -22.19
CA SER A 188 7.54 -20.82 -22.83
C SER A 188 6.58 -19.83 -22.15
N VAL A 189 7.12 -18.72 -21.65
CA VAL A 189 6.32 -17.64 -21.05
C VAL A 189 6.06 -16.60 -22.11
N THR A 190 4.79 -16.33 -22.39
CA THR A 190 4.36 -15.19 -23.22
C THR A 190 4.09 -13.96 -22.35
N ALA A 191 4.16 -12.77 -22.95
CA ALA A 191 3.60 -11.56 -22.34
C ALA A 191 2.11 -11.76 -21.99
N PRO A 192 1.58 -11.09 -20.96
CA PRO A 192 0.18 -11.24 -20.57
C PRO A 192 -0.77 -10.63 -21.59
N GLU A 193 -1.98 -11.20 -21.70
CA GLU A 193 -3.06 -10.72 -22.57
C GLU A 193 -4.28 -10.34 -21.71
N ILE A 194 -4.81 -9.13 -21.88
CA ILE A 194 -5.98 -8.64 -21.15
C ILE A 194 -7.25 -9.00 -21.94
N THR A 195 -7.91 -10.09 -21.53
CA THR A 195 -9.06 -10.69 -22.22
C THR A 195 -10.40 -10.04 -21.87
N ILE A 196 -10.52 -9.44 -20.69
CA ILE A 196 -11.64 -8.55 -20.34
C ILE A 196 -11.06 -7.20 -19.93
N GLN A 197 -11.43 -6.17 -20.68
CA GLN A 197 -11.07 -4.78 -20.43
C GLN A 197 -11.92 -4.18 -19.31
N PRO A 198 -11.42 -3.18 -18.56
CA PRO A 198 -12.25 -2.45 -17.61
C PRO A 198 -13.33 -1.68 -18.38
N GLN A 199 -14.45 -1.37 -17.72
CA GLN A 199 -15.55 -0.61 -18.31
C GLN A 199 -15.68 0.77 -17.68
N ALA A 200 -16.09 1.76 -18.47
CA ALA A 200 -16.43 3.09 -17.96
C ALA A 200 -17.63 3.02 -17.00
N ARG A 201 -17.66 3.91 -16.02
CA ARG A 201 -18.69 3.93 -14.97
C ARG A 201 -19.15 5.37 -14.72
N THR A 202 -20.44 5.54 -14.49
CA THR A 202 -21.03 6.75 -13.90
C THR A 202 -21.69 6.35 -12.59
N VAL A 203 -21.35 7.01 -11.49
CA VAL A 203 -21.91 6.73 -10.15
C VAL A 203 -22.26 8.02 -9.43
N ASN A 204 -23.11 7.96 -8.42
CA ASN A 204 -23.39 9.13 -7.57
C ASN A 204 -22.33 9.25 -6.47
N ALA A 205 -22.02 10.48 -6.05
CA ALA A 205 -21.16 10.70 -4.89
C ALA A 205 -21.73 9.98 -3.64
N GLY A 206 -20.85 9.46 -2.79
CA GLY A 206 -21.19 8.62 -1.65
C GLY A 206 -21.37 7.12 -1.97
N THR A 207 -21.35 6.71 -3.25
CA THR A 207 -21.54 5.29 -3.64
C THR A 207 -20.23 4.62 -4.07
N GLY A 208 -20.09 3.31 -3.83
CA GLY A 208 -18.88 2.56 -4.17
C GLY A 208 -18.85 2.05 -5.62
N VAL A 209 -17.66 1.92 -6.20
CA VAL A 209 -17.44 1.44 -7.58
C VAL A 209 -16.24 0.50 -7.65
N THR A 210 -16.28 -0.47 -8.55
CA THR A 210 -15.19 -1.42 -8.80
C THR A 210 -14.87 -1.46 -10.29
N PHE A 211 -13.57 -1.40 -10.61
CA PHE A 211 -12.99 -1.74 -11.91
C PHE A 211 -12.33 -3.12 -11.82
N GLU A 212 -12.32 -3.86 -12.91
CA GLU A 212 -11.78 -5.21 -12.99
C GLU A 212 -11.23 -5.53 -14.38
N VAL A 213 -10.34 -6.52 -14.45
CA VAL A 213 -9.87 -7.13 -15.69
C VAL A 213 -9.76 -8.65 -15.55
N ALA A 214 -9.88 -9.34 -16.69
CA ALA A 214 -9.44 -10.73 -16.83
C ALA A 214 -8.17 -10.77 -17.68
N VAL A 215 -7.25 -11.69 -17.34
CA VAL A 215 -5.92 -11.78 -17.94
C VAL A 215 -5.54 -13.23 -18.19
N ASN A 216 -5.10 -13.53 -19.41
CA ASN A 216 -4.35 -14.73 -19.73
C ASN A 216 -2.85 -14.47 -19.46
N GLY A 217 -2.22 -15.27 -18.61
CA GLY A 217 -0.78 -15.16 -18.36
C GLY A 217 -0.35 -15.85 -17.07
N VAL A 218 0.90 -16.32 -17.02
CA VAL A 218 1.52 -16.87 -15.82
C VAL A 218 2.31 -15.79 -15.07
N SER A 219 2.32 -15.89 -13.74
CA SER A 219 3.10 -15.03 -12.82
C SER A 219 2.94 -13.52 -13.07
N VAL A 220 1.69 -13.08 -13.26
CA VAL A 220 1.35 -11.69 -13.58
C VAL A 220 1.24 -10.79 -12.34
N ALA A 221 1.80 -9.58 -12.42
CA ALA A 221 1.60 -8.50 -11.47
C ALA A 221 0.77 -7.38 -12.12
N TYR A 222 -0.06 -6.70 -11.33
CA TYR A 222 -0.94 -5.61 -11.79
C TYR A 222 -0.49 -4.27 -11.17
N GLN A 223 -0.74 -3.16 -11.86
CA GLN A 223 -0.70 -1.82 -11.29
C GLN A 223 -1.78 -0.96 -11.96
N TRP A 224 -2.74 -0.45 -11.17
CA TRP A 224 -3.75 0.49 -11.66
C TRP A 224 -3.24 1.93 -11.67
N TYR A 225 -3.75 2.73 -12.60
CA TYR A 225 -3.42 4.13 -12.80
C TYR A 225 -4.70 4.96 -12.88
N ARG A 226 -4.66 6.19 -12.37
CA ARG A 226 -5.67 7.24 -12.63
C ARG A 226 -4.99 8.44 -13.27
N ASN A 227 -5.54 8.97 -14.36
CA ASN A 227 -5.00 10.14 -15.07
C ASN A 227 -3.49 9.97 -15.35
N ASP A 228 -3.12 8.76 -15.78
CA ASP A 228 -1.74 8.27 -15.99
C ASP A 228 -0.80 8.23 -14.76
N VAL A 229 -1.27 8.59 -13.56
CA VAL A 229 -0.54 8.45 -12.29
C VAL A 229 -0.82 7.09 -11.63
N ALA A 230 0.21 6.39 -11.16
CA ALA A 230 0.07 5.08 -10.51
C ALA A 230 -0.65 5.19 -9.15
N ILE A 231 -1.66 4.35 -8.93
CA ILE A 231 -2.42 4.30 -7.68
C ILE A 231 -1.70 3.39 -6.68
N ALA A 232 -1.12 3.98 -5.63
CA ALA A 232 -0.36 3.24 -4.62
C ALA A 232 -1.17 2.08 -4.02
N GLY A 233 -0.57 0.88 -3.98
CA GLY A 233 -1.20 -0.34 -3.43
C GLY A 233 -2.27 -0.99 -4.31
N ALA A 234 -2.64 -0.39 -5.45
CA ALA A 234 -3.64 -0.98 -6.37
C ALA A 234 -3.00 -2.04 -7.28
N THR A 235 -2.66 -3.20 -6.71
CA THR A 235 -1.91 -4.30 -7.37
C THR A 235 -2.73 -5.57 -7.60
N GLY A 236 -4.05 -5.51 -7.40
CA GLY A 236 -4.98 -6.61 -7.67
C GLY A 236 -5.60 -6.59 -9.07
N ARG A 237 -6.21 -7.71 -9.48
CA ARG A 237 -7.02 -7.81 -10.72
C ARG A 237 -8.24 -6.88 -10.74
N THR A 238 -8.64 -6.40 -9.56
CA THR A 238 -9.71 -5.43 -9.35
C THR A 238 -9.19 -4.23 -8.57
N TYR A 239 -9.81 -3.08 -8.79
CA TYR A 239 -9.61 -1.87 -8.01
C TYR A 239 -10.96 -1.33 -7.56
N ARG A 240 -11.15 -1.22 -6.24
CA ARG A 240 -12.41 -0.79 -5.61
C ARG A 240 -12.23 0.56 -4.93
N ILE A 241 -13.10 1.50 -5.28
CA ILE A 241 -13.33 2.75 -4.55
C ILE A 241 -14.52 2.48 -3.63
N ALA A 242 -14.32 2.57 -2.31
CA ALA A 242 -15.37 2.25 -1.33
C ALA A 242 -16.52 3.28 -1.36
N THR A 243 -16.16 4.56 -1.51
CA THR A 243 -17.06 5.73 -1.51
C THR A 243 -16.53 6.70 -2.56
N ALA A 244 -17.27 6.93 -3.64
CA ALA A 244 -16.86 7.85 -4.70
C ALA A 244 -17.16 9.32 -4.33
N SER A 245 -16.25 10.21 -4.71
CA SER A 245 -16.33 11.68 -4.59
C SER A 245 -16.12 12.32 -5.96
N ALA A 246 -16.35 13.62 -6.13
CA ALA A 246 -15.95 14.30 -7.38
C ALA A 246 -14.43 14.14 -7.67
N SER A 247 -13.60 14.16 -6.63
CA SER A 247 -12.16 13.86 -6.70
C SER A 247 -11.81 12.37 -6.95
N SER A 248 -12.82 11.51 -7.12
CA SER A 248 -12.65 10.14 -7.65
C SER A 248 -12.74 10.09 -9.18
N ALA A 249 -13.36 11.08 -9.84
CA ALA A 249 -13.49 11.11 -11.29
C ALA A 249 -12.12 11.18 -12.02
N GLY A 250 -12.08 10.64 -13.24
CA GLY A 250 -10.85 10.58 -14.03
C GLY A 250 -10.80 9.37 -14.98
N THR A 251 -9.69 9.22 -15.70
CA THR A 251 -9.43 8.05 -16.57
C THR A 251 -8.67 6.98 -15.81
N TYR A 252 -9.15 5.73 -15.86
CA TYR A 252 -8.58 4.58 -15.18
C TYR A 252 -8.06 3.55 -16.18
N LYS A 253 -6.85 3.03 -15.96
CA LYS A 253 -6.25 1.92 -16.72
C LYS A 253 -5.44 1.01 -15.80
N VAL A 254 -5.13 -0.20 -16.25
CA VAL A 254 -4.22 -1.13 -15.56
C VAL A 254 -3.10 -1.58 -16.48
N VAL A 255 -1.88 -1.60 -15.97
CA VAL A 255 -0.73 -2.27 -16.60
C VAL A 255 -0.55 -3.62 -15.92
N VAL A 256 -0.34 -4.67 -16.72
CA VAL A 256 -0.15 -6.04 -16.25
C VAL A 256 1.14 -6.59 -16.84
N THR A 257 2.02 -7.14 -16.01
CA THR A 257 3.40 -7.46 -16.38
C THR A 257 3.81 -8.85 -15.88
N ASN A 258 4.60 -9.58 -16.66
CA ASN A 258 5.35 -10.77 -16.24
C ASN A 258 6.78 -10.73 -16.81
N THR A 259 7.53 -11.83 -16.69
CA THR A 259 8.93 -11.93 -17.15
C THR A 259 9.12 -11.86 -18.66
N ALA A 260 8.06 -11.98 -19.46
CA ALA A 260 8.11 -11.94 -20.93
C ALA A 260 7.57 -10.63 -21.53
N GLY A 261 7.03 -9.72 -20.72
CA GLY A 261 6.54 -8.42 -21.17
C GLY A 261 5.35 -7.90 -20.38
N SER A 262 4.65 -6.92 -20.94
CA SER A 262 3.48 -6.29 -20.33
C SER A 262 2.39 -5.97 -21.34
N ALA A 263 1.15 -5.94 -20.85
CA ALA A 263 -0.01 -5.39 -21.55
C ALA A 263 -0.60 -4.23 -20.73
N THR A 264 -1.22 -3.28 -21.44
CA THR A 264 -1.94 -2.14 -20.83
C THR A 264 -3.40 -2.20 -21.27
N SER A 265 -4.33 -1.97 -20.35
CA SER A 265 -5.75 -1.94 -20.69
C SER A 265 -6.12 -0.69 -21.50
N ALA A 266 -7.31 -0.71 -22.11
CA ALA A 266 -7.99 0.52 -22.48
C ALA A 266 -8.12 1.44 -21.25
N ALA A 267 -8.03 2.76 -21.47
CA ALA A 267 -8.34 3.75 -20.45
C ALA A 267 -9.84 4.05 -20.45
N VAL A 268 -10.49 4.00 -19.29
CA VAL A 268 -11.94 4.18 -19.15
C VAL A 268 -12.29 5.25 -18.12
N ALA A 269 -13.33 6.03 -18.37
CA ALA A 269 -13.72 7.11 -17.48
C ALA A 269 -14.50 6.60 -16.25
N LEU A 270 -14.18 7.16 -15.08
CA LEU A 270 -15.11 7.31 -13.97
C LEU A 270 -15.71 8.71 -14.02
N ALA A 271 -17.02 8.81 -14.24
CA ALA A 271 -17.79 10.00 -13.96
C ALA A 271 -18.45 9.87 -12.57
N VAL A 272 -18.44 10.95 -11.79
CA VAL A 272 -19.13 10.99 -10.49
C VAL A 272 -20.14 12.14 -10.49
N ASN A 273 -21.41 11.80 -10.39
CA ASN A 273 -22.49 12.74 -10.22
C ASN A 273 -22.42 13.29 -8.79
N VAL A 274 -21.84 14.48 -8.63
CA VAL A 274 -22.06 15.31 -7.45
C VAL A 274 -23.36 16.10 -7.61
N ALA A 275 -24.11 16.25 -6.53
CA ALA A 275 -25.09 17.33 -6.45
C ALA A 275 -24.35 18.68 -6.49
N SER A 276 -24.95 19.70 -7.11
CA SER A 276 -24.44 21.07 -6.98
C SER A 276 -24.53 21.51 -5.52
N ALA A 277 -23.57 22.34 -5.07
CA ALA A 277 -23.54 22.82 -3.68
C ALA A 277 -24.85 23.50 -3.24
N GLY A 278 -25.62 24.08 -4.18
CA GLY A 278 -26.93 24.67 -3.93
C GLY A 278 -28.15 23.77 -4.16
N ALA A 279 -28.02 22.45 -4.31
CA ALA A 279 -29.17 21.56 -4.54
C ALA A 279 -30.18 21.59 -3.37
N SER A 280 -29.69 21.77 -2.14
CA SER A 280 -30.46 21.98 -0.91
C SER A 280 -30.99 23.41 -0.74
N THR A 281 -30.42 24.41 -1.44
CA THR A 281 -30.65 25.84 -1.17
C THR A 281 -32.11 26.25 -1.23
N ALA A 282 -32.86 25.79 -2.23
CA ALA A 282 -34.30 26.06 -2.32
C ALA A 282 -35.03 25.59 -1.05
N GLY A 283 -34.77 24.37 -0.59
CA GLY A 283 -35.37 23.83 0.63
C GLY A 283 -34.91 24.52 1.93
N VAL A 284 -33.68 25.06 1.99
CA VAL A 284 -33.24 25.90 3.11
C VAL A 284 -33.98 27.23 3.11
N VAL A 285 -34.10 27.88 1.94
CA VAL A 285 -34.84 29.13 1.74
C VAL A 285 -36.33 28.97 2.06
N ASP A 286 -36.96 27.87 1.63
CA ASP A 286 -38.35 27.55 1.98
C ASP A 286 -38.53 27.43 3.51
N THR A 287 -37.59 26.76 4.19
CA THR A 287 -37.64 26.57 5.64
C THR A 287 -37.35 27.88 6.39
N ALA A 288 -36.42 28.70 5.90
CA ALA A 288 -36.12 30.02 6.46
C ALA A 288 -37.30 30.99 6.30
N ASN A 289 -37.99 30.96 5.16
CA ASN A 289 -39.21 31.73 4.93
C ASN A 289 -40.39 31.22 5.78
N ALA A 290 -40.49 29.91 6.02
CA ALA A 290 -41.46 29.35 6.96
C ALA A 290 -41.18 29.83 8.41
N PHE A 291 -39.91 29.88 8.83
CA PHE A 291 -39.54 30.47 10.12
C PHE A 291 -39.90 31.97 10.17
N LEU A 292 -39.55 32.77 9.15
CA LEU A 292 -39.97 34.18 9.07
C LEU A 292 -41.49 34.37 9.17
N ALA A 293 -42.29 33.45 8.62
CA ALA A 293 -43.75 33.52 8.72
C ALA A 293 -44.28 33.35 10.16
N THR A 294 -43.53 32.68 11.05
CA THR A 294 -43.90 32.49 12.47
C THR A 294 -43.52 33.68 13.38
N LEU A 295 -42.71 34.62 12.89
CA LEU A 295 -42.15 35.72 13.70
C LEU A 295 -43.06 36.96 13.75
N SER A 296 -42.94 37.75 14.82
CA SER A 296 -43.61 39.05 14.94
C SER A 296 -43.10 40.07 13.91
N ALA A 297 -43.65 41.29 13.91
CA ALA A 297 -43.11 42.37 13.06
C ALA A 297 -41.72 42.81 13.57
N GLU A 298 -41.59 42.97 14.89
CA GLU A 298 -40.39 43.40 15.60
C GLU A 298 -39.25 42.39 15.42
N GLN A 299 -39.55 41.09 15.56
CA GLN A 299 -38.63 39.97 15.33
C GLN A 299 -38.12 39.88 13.87
N ARG A 300 -38.70 40.66 12.94
CA ARG A 300 -38.34 40.74 11.51
C ARG A 300 -37.86 42.12 11.07
N THR A 301 -37.87 43.13 11.93
CA THR A 301 -37.35 44.46 11.58
C THR A 301 -35.85 44.36 11.31
N VAL A 302 -35.38 44.80 10.14
CA VAL A 302 -33.94 44.78 9.81
C VAL A 302 -33.17 45.58 10.87
N ALA A 303 -32.14 44.96 11.45
CA ALA A 303 -31.41 45.54 12.56
C ALA A 303 -30.64 46.81 12.16
N THR A 304 -30.83 47.88 12.92
CA THR A 304 -30.09 49.16 12.76
C THR A 304 -28.81 49.21 13.58
N ASP A 305 -28.64 48.29 14.53
CA ASP A 305 -27.38 47.95 15.19
C ASP A 305 -27.03 46.50 14.83
N ALA A 306 -25.77 46.27 14.45
CA ALA A 306 -25.26 44.94 14.21
C ALA A 306 -25.43 44.03 15.45
N THR A 307 -25.34 44.55 16.68
CA THR A 307 -25.35 43.72 17.90
C THR A 307 -26.74 43.33 18.44
N SER A 308 -27.81 43.58 17.68
CA SER A 308 -29.18 43.27 18.12
C SER A 308 -29.44 41.78 18.37
N SER A 309 -30.14 41.48 19.48
CA SER A 309 -30.64 40.15 19.82
C SER A 309 -32.18 40.05 19.81
N THR A 310 -32.88 41.00 19.20
CA THR A 310 -34.36 41.10 19.19
C THR A 310 -34.98 40.92 17.81
N THR A 311 -34.18 40.73 16.77
CA THR A 311 -34.59 40.46 15.38
C THR A 311 -33.69 39.42 14.75
N VAL A 312 -34.18 38.72 13.73
CA VAL A 312 -33.39 37.76 12.93
C VAL A 312 -32.71 38.42 11.72
N LEU A 313 -33.18 39.55 11.20
CA LEU A 313 -32.75 40.11 9.90
C LEU A 313 -31.71 41.22 10.03
N PHE A 314 -30.65 41.14 9.23
CA PHE A 314 -29.54 42.10 9.14
C PHE A 314 -29.22 42.41 7.66
N ASP A 315 -28.70 43.59 7.34
CA ASP A 315 -28.31 43.94 5.97
C ASP A 315 -27.11 43.12 5.47
N TYR A 316 -27.10 42.75 4.18
CA TYR A 316 -26.01 41.98 3.57
C TYR A 316 -24.75 42.85 3.34
N THR A 317 -23.93 42.96 4.39
CA THR A 317 -22.68 43.72 4.37
C THR A 317 -21.56 42.96 5.09
N LEU A 318 -20.31 43.20 4.71
CA LEU A 318 -19.14 42.71 5.46
C LEU A 318 -19.21 43.12 6.93
N ALA A 319 -19.68 44.34 7.20
CA ALA A 319 -19.81 44.90 8.56
C ALA A 319 -20.83 44.18 9.45
N ASN A 320 -21.76 43.39 8.89
CA ASN A 320 -22.61 42.47 9.66
C ASN A 320 -22.06 41.04 9.62
N ALA A 321 -21.49 40.60 8.49
CA ALA A 321 -20.97 39.25 8.31
C ALA A 321 -19.71 38.93 9.15
N SER A 322 -18.84 39.92 9.40
CA SER A 322 -17.54 39.71 10.07
C SER A 322 -17.56 39.74 11.59
N GLN A 323 -18.63 40.26 12.20
CA GLN A 323 -18.70 40.61 13.63
C GLN A 323 -18.45 39.44 14.59
N TRP A 324 -18.75 38.21 14.15
CA TRP A 324 -18.73 37.01 14.99
C TRP A 324 -17.89 35.89 14.35
N THR A 325 -16.61 36.19 14.13
CA THR A 325 -15.71 35.35 13.34
C THR A 325 -14.87 34.35 14.14
N ASN A 326 -14.64 34.51 15.45
CA ASN A 326 -13.80 33.57 16.23
C ASN A 326 -13.85 33.65 17.78
N LEU A 327 -14.34 34.72 18.41
CA LEU A 327 -14.22 34.91 19.87
C LEU A 327 -15.48 35.60 20.43
N PRO A 328 -15.80 35.42 21.73
CA PRO A 328 -17.08 35.85 22.29
C PRO A 328 -17.26 37.37 22.24
N GLY A 329 -18.24 37.82 21.44
CA GLY A 329 -18.79 39.18 21.42
C GLY A 329 -20.31 39.19 21.65
N ASN A 330 -20.97 40.32 21.38
CA ASN A 330 -22.44 40.40 21.45
C ASN A 330 -23.09 39.44 20.42
N ARG A 331 -23.99 38.56 20.86
CA ARG A 331 -24.60 37.54 19.99
C ARG A 331 -25.79 38.12 19.22
N HIS A 332 -25.61 38.18 17.90
CA HIS A 332 -26.62 38.59 16.91
C HIS A 332 -27.79 37.61 16.83
N GLY A 333 -28.97 38.13 16.48
CA GLY A 333 -30.11 37.30 16.11
C GLY A 333 -31.02 36.90 17.26
N LEU A 334 -32.05 36.11 16.95
CA LEU A 334 -32.99 35.62 17.94
C LEU A 334 -32.39 34.41 18.67
N ARG A 335 -32.41 34.43 20.00
CA ARG A 335 -31.93 33.31 20.83
C ARG A 335 -32.82 32.08 20.64
N LEU A 336 -32.19 30.91 20.51
CA LEU A 336 -32.82 29.61 20.29
C LEU A 336 -33.32 29.00 21.61
N ASN A 337 -34.14 29.76 22.34
CA ASN A 337 -34.68 29.42 23.65
C ASN A 337 -36.16 29.85 23.81
N ALA A 338 -36.82 29.35 24.86
CA ALA A 338 -38.23 29.61 25.14
C ALA A 338 -38.56 31.01 25.71
N THR A 339 -37.56 31.85 25.99
CA THR A 339 -37.78 33.25 26.44
C THR A 339 -37.78 34.25 25.28
N THR A 340 -37.21 33.86 24.14
CA THR A 340 -37.07 34.71 22.94
C THR A 340 -37.92 34.22 21.76
N LEU A 341 -38.21 32.92 21.70
CA LEU A 341 -39.04 32.29 20.67
C LEU A 341 -40.18 31.47 21.31
N THR A 342 -41.36 31.48 20.67
CA THR A 342 -42.43 30.52 21.03
C THR A 342 -42.01 29.09 20.67
N ALA A 343 -42.70 28.07 21.19
CA ALA A 343 -42.41 26.67 20.86
C ALA A 343 -42.51 26.38 19.34
N GLU A 344 -43.44 27.04 18.64
CA GLU A 344 -43.58 26.96 17.18
C GLU A 344 -42.42 27.65 16.45
N GLN A 345 -42.08 28.88 16.86
CA GLN A 345 -40.94 29.63 16.31
C GLN A 345 -39.61 28.89 16.52
N LEU A 346 -39.41 28.30 17.71
CA LEU A 346 -38.21 27.53 18.04
C LEU A 346 -38.13 26.23 17.24
N ALA A 347 -39.25 25.54 17.03
CA ALA A 347 -39.31 24.37 16.15
C ALA A 347 -38.97 24.74 14.69
N ALA A 348 -39.52 25.84 14.19
CA ALA A 348 -39.23 26.35 12.85
C ALA A 348 -37.76 26.78 12.69
N ALA A 349 -37.19 27.49 13.67
CA ALA A 349 -35.77 27.87 13.70
C ALA A 349 -34.85 26.63 13.66
N ASN A 350 -35.12 25.63 14.51
CA ASN A 350 -34.38 24.37 14.51
C ASN A 350 -34.52 23.61 13.17
N ALA A 351 -35.65 23.71 12.48
CA ALA A 351 -35.84 23.13 11.16
C ALA A 351 -34.93 23.79 10.09
N VAL A 352 -34.71 25.11 10.14
CA VAL A 352 -33.75 25.79 9.24
C VAL A 352 -32.34 25.20 9.41
N ILE A 353 -31.92 25.04 10.66
CA ILE A 353 -30.59 24.53 11.01
C ILE A 353 -30.45 23.05 10.57
N ALA A 354 -31.47 22.23 10.86
CA ALA A 354 -31.55 20.83 10.43
C ALA A 354 -31.64 20.64 8.90
N LYS A 355 -31.96 21.70 8.15
CA LYS A 355 -31.98 21.70 6.69
C LYS A 355 -30.64 22.09 6.07
N ALA A 356 -29.85 22.90 6.78
CA ALA A 356 -28.55 23.41 6.34
C ALA A 356 -27.37 22.48 6.67
N LEU A 357 -27.41 21.80 7.82
CA LEU A 357 -26.34 20.92 8.31
C LEU A 357 -26.60 19.44 7.99
N GLY A 358 -25.53 18.65 7.95
CA GLY A 358 -25.60 17.20 7.95
C GLY A 358 -25.88 16.64 9.35
N ALA A 359 -26.23 15.35 9.45
CA ALA A 359 -26.51 14.70 10.73
C ALA A 359 -25.33 14.80 11.73
N THR A 360 -24.11 14.73 11.21
CA THR A 360 -22.82 15.01 11.87
C THR A 360 -22.70 16.46 12.39
N GLY A 361 -23.08 17.46 11.60
CA GLY A 361 -23.08 18.87 12.01
C GLY A 361 -24.14 19.18 13.06
N ILE A 362 -25.31 18.52 12.99
CA ILE A 362 -26.37 18.62 14.01
C ILE A 362 -25.96 17.93 15.32
N ALA A 363 -25.35 16.73 15.24
CA ALA A 363 -24.78 16.08 16.42
C ALA A 363 -23.73 16.98 17.09
N LEU A 364 -22.80 17.54 16.31
CA LEU A 364 -21.78 18.47 16.81
C LEU A 364 -22.39 19.73 17.43
N LEU A 365 -23.36 20.38 16.78
CA LEU A 365 -24.10 21.53 17.34
C LEU A 365 -24.73 21.19 18.70
N ASN A 366 -25.35 20.02 18.83
CA ASN A 366 -26.00 19.61 20.07
C ASN A 366 -24.99 19.31 21.17
N GLU A 367 -23.87 18.65 20.86
CA GLU A 367 -22.75 18.44 21.79
C GLU A 367 -22.12 19.76 22.23
N LEU A 368 -21.98 20.75 21.34
CA LEU A 368 -21.49 22.09 21.69
C LEU A 368 -22.47 22.86 22.60
N ARG A 369 -23.79 22.80 22.30
CA ARG A 369 -24.83 23.35 23.19
C ARG A 369 -24.84 22.66 24.55
N ALA A 370 -24.57 21.35 24.60
CA ALA A 370 -24.50 20.59 25.84
C ALA A 370 -23.22 20.91 26.64
N ALA A 371 -22.07 21.08 25.97
CA ALA A 371 -20.82 21.52 26.59
C ALA A 371 -20.97 22.92 27.18
N ASP A 372 -21.52 23.87 26.42
CA ASP A 372 -21.91 25.19 26.93
C ASP A 372 -22.93 25.11 28.07
N GLN A 373 -23.81 24.10 28.08
CA GLN A 373 -24.68 23.86 29.22
C GLN A 373 -23.93 23.29 30.42
N VAL A 374 -22.89 22.46 30.26
CA VAL A 374 -22.02 22.07 31.38
C VAL A 374 -21.30 23.30 31.93
N LEU A 375 -20.77 24.18 31.07
CA LEU A 375 -20.18 25.47 31.49
C LEU A 375 -21.19 26.48 32.07
N ALA A 376 -22.50 26.20 32.03
CA ALA A 376 -23.58 26.98 32.66
C ALA A 376 -24.27 26.29 33.85
N THR A 377 -24.27 24.95 33.89
CA THR A 377 -24.76 24.04 34.96
C THR A 377 -23.64 23.66 35.94
N ALA A 378 -22.46 24.21 35.68
CA ALA A 378 -21.37 24.41 36.64
C ALA A 378 -20.94 25.83 37.38
N GLN A 379 -21.42 28.10 37.24
CA GLN A 379 -20.96 29.53 37.54
C GLN A 379 -21.32 30.19 38.90
N ALA A 380 -22.52 30.01 39.45
CA ALA A 380 -22.96 30.57 40.74
C ALA A 380 -22.76 29.67 42.00
N THR A 381 -21.59 29.06 42.24
CA THR A 381 -21.29 28.36 43.53
C THR A 381 -19.86 28.52 44.07
N GLY A 382 -18.88 28.58 43.18
CA GLY A 382 -17.46 28.29 43.43
C GLY A 382 -16.99 26.88 43.03
N GLY A 383 -17.80 26.07 42.33
CA GLY A 383 -17.58 24.64 42.04
C GLY A 383 -16.37 24.22 41.17
N GLY A 384 -15.33 25.04 41.03
CA GLY A 384 -14.13 24.73 40.27
C GLY A 384 -12.96 25.62 40.67
N THR A 385 -11.77 25.03 40.64
CA THR A 385 -10.73 25.35 41.61
C THR A 385 -9.60 26.22 41.05
N GLY A 386 -9.80 27.54 41.07
CA GLY A 386 -8.75 28.55 40.86
C GLY A 386 -9.21 29.69 39.96
N MET A 387 -8.91 30.97 40.23
CA MET A 387 -8.11 31.59 41.30
C MET A 387 -8.81 32.86 41.85
N PRO A 388 -9.29 32.87 43.11
CA PRO A 388 -9.72 34.12 43.74
C PRO A 388 -8.51 35.01 44.03
N GLY A 389 -8.54 36.24 43.51
CA GLY A 389 -7.46 37.23 43.64
C GLY A 389 -6.64 37.39 42.36
N GLY A 390 -6.17 38.62 42.14
CA GLY A 390 -5.50 39.01 40.89
C GLY A 390 -4.11 38.40 40.72
N GLY A 391 -4.05 37.17 40.19
CA GLY A 391 -3.01 36.85 39.22
C GLY A 391 -3.05 37.89 38.10
N THR A 392 -1.88 38.38 37.68
CA THR A 392 -1.76 39.49 36.72
C THR A 392 -2.23 39.12 35.32
N MET A 393 -2.02 40.01 34.34
CA MET A 393 -2.09 39.55 32.95
C MET A 393 -1.15 38.35 32.77
N PRO A 394 -1.58 37.25 32.12
CA PRO A 394 -2.57 37.23 31.03
C PRO A 394 -4.10 37.15 31.29
N THR A 395 -4.66 37.55 32.45
CA THR A 395 -6.10 37.86 32.75
C THR A 395 -7.12 37.64 31.62
N ASP A 396 -8.25 36.98 31.87
CA ASP A 396 -9.05 36.96 33.10
C ASP A 396 -9.44 35.50 33.47
N GLY A 397 -10.44 35.13 34.27
CA GLY A 397 -11.65 35.81 34.71
C GLY A 397 -12.60 34.80 35.37
N THR A 398 -12.22 34.30 36.54
CA THR A 398 -12.89 33.23 37.30
C THR A 398 -14.42 33.33 37.41
N GLY A 399 -15.09 32.18 37.38
CA GLY A 399 -16.40 31.99 38.00
C GLY A 399 -16.91 30.57 37.78
N THR A 400 -17.23 29.81 38.85
CA THR A 400 -17.61 28.40 38.73
C THR A 400 -18.96 28.05 39.37
N PRO A 401 -19.84 27.38 38.62
CA PRO A 401 -21.92 26.92 39.09
C PRO A 401 -22.48 25.71 39.90
N PRO A 402 -23.84 25.64 39.92
CA PRO A 402 -24.69 24.46 40.18
C PRO A 402 -25.64 24.09 38.98
N THR A 403 -26.53 23.10 39.06
CA THR A 403 -26.38 21.63 39.11
C THR A 403 -27.81 21.05 39.07
N GLY A 404 -28.22 20.38 37.99
CA GLY A 404 -29.59 19.84 37.84
C GLY A 404 -29.83 19.30 36.44
N THR A 405 -30.40 18.09 36.33
CA THR A 405 -30.01 17.15 35.25
C THR A 405 -31.12 16.13 34.90
N PHE A 406 -30.88 15.29 33.88
CA PHE A 406 -31.95 14.66 33.10
C PHE A 406 -31.68 13.24 32.58
N PRO A 407 -32.70 12.35 32.65
CA PRO A 407 -32.92 11.27 31.68
C PRO A 407 -34.27 11.48 30.94
N ALA A 408 -34.38 11.45 29.61
CA ALA A 408 -33.78 10.61 28.56
C ALA A 408 -34.45 9.24 28.38
N GLY A 409 -34.83 8.95 27.13
CA GLY A 409 -35.50 7.72 26.69
C GLY A 409 -36.06 7.85 25.26
N GLY A 410 -35.51 8.75 24.44
CA GLY A 410 -36.12 9.13 23.18
C GLY A 410 -35.30 10.10 22.35
N THR A 411 -35.91 10.53 21.24
CA THR A 411 -35.47 11.62 20.37
C THR A 411 -34.98 12.81 21.19
N GLY A 412 -33.78 13.33 20.90
CA GLY A 412 -33.04 14.29 21.73
C GLY A 412 -33.66 15.68 21.84
N THR A 413 -34.78 15.80 22.52
CA THR A 413 -35.33 17.07 23.02
C THR A 413 -34.43 17.56 24.17
N PRO A 414 -34.01 18.85 24.19
CA PRO A 414 -33.44 19.44 25.40
C PRO A 414 -34.42 19.23 26.56
N PRO A 415 -34.04 18.57 27.67
CA PRO A 415 -35.06 17.95 28.50
C PRO A 415 -35.69 18.95 29.49
N THR A 416 -36.90 18.65 29.93
CA THR A 416 -37.76 19.63 30.61
C THR A 416 -37.67 19.54 32.13
N GLY A 417 -36.88 20.41 32.74
CA GLY A 417 -36.73 20.53 34.19
C GLY A 417 -37.22 21.89 34.67
N THR A 418 -38.12 21.89 35.66
CA THR A 418 -38.62 23.13 36.26
C THR A 418 -37.56 23.73 37.17
N PHE A 419 -36.84 24.74 36.67
CA PHE A 419 -36.00 25.61 37.49
C PHE A 419 -36.82 26.20 38.65
N PRO A 420 -36.30 26.22 39.89
CA PRO A 420 -36.86 27.04 40.95
C PRO A 420 -36.76 28.52 40.53
N THR A 421 -37.88 29.23 40.47
CA THR A 421 -37.89 30.65 40.14
C THR A 421 -37.41 31.48 41.34
N ASP A 422 -36.25 32.10 41.25
CA ASP A 422 -35.98 33.31 42.03
C ASP A 422 -36.72 34.50 41.37
N GLY A 423 -37.58 35.15 42.15
CA GLY A 423 -38.33 36.31 41.69
C GLY A 423 -37.44 37.55 41.62
N THR A 424 -37.90 38.56 40.88
CA THR A 424 -37.25 39.86 40.61
C THR A 424 -36.10 39.79 39.60
N GLY A 425 -36.41 40.11 38.34
CA GLY A 425 -35.41 40.21 37.28
C GLY A 425 -34.74 41.58 37.22
N THR A 426 -33.41 41.58 37.20
CA THR A 426 -32.58 42.63 36.58
C THR A 426 -31.28 41.98 36.11
N ALA A 427 -30.90 42.18 34.85
CA ALA A 427 -29.59 41.74 34.36
C ALA A 427 -28.46 42.58 35.01
N PRO A 428 -27.29 42.00 35.36
CA PRO A 428 -26.20 42.77 35.95
C PRO A 428 -25.64 43.81 34.97
N THR A 429 -25.83 45.10 35.28
CA THR A 429 -25.31 46.22 34.48
C THR A 429 -23.82 46.49 34.76
N GLY A 430 -22.97 45.51 34.48
CA GLY A 430 -21.52 45.61 34.65
C GLY A 430 -20.82 46.18 33.41
N THR A 431 -20.29 47.41 33.50
CA THR A 431 -19.58 48.10 32.40
C THR A 431 -18.11 47.68 32.25
N GLY A 432 -17.78 46.42 32.54
CA GLY A 432 -16.43 45.85 32.44
C GLY A 432 -16.30 44.89 31.25
N GLY A 433 -15.65 45.32 30.17
CA GLY A 433 -15.42 44.50 28.97
C GLY A 433 -14.28 43.49 29.15
N GLY A 434 -14.55 42.37 29.82
CA GLY A 434 -13.71 41.18 29.90
C GLY A 434 -14.47 39.91 29.45
N MET A 435 -13.77 38.79 29.27
CA MET A 435 -14.34 37.55 28.69
C MET A 435 -15.56 37.05 29.49
N ALA A 436 -15.51 37.21 30.81
CA ALA A 436 -16.55 36.77 31.74
C ALA A 436 -17.92 37.48 31.59
N ALA A 437 -18.03 38.55 30.78
CA ALA A 437 -19.29 39.26 30.57
C ALA A 437 -20.31 38.49 29.68
N LEU A 438 -19.86 37.44 28.96
CA LEU A 438 -20.65 36.73 27.95
C LEU A 438 -20.85 35.25 28.33
N GLY A 439 -21.76 35.04 29.29
CA GLY A 439 -22.02 33.75 29.93
C GLY A 439 -22.23 32.56 28.98
N TYR A 440 -22.03 31.37 29.53
CA TYR A 440 -22.24 30.08 28.85
C TYR A 440 -23.71 29.68 28.88
N GLY A 441 -24.07 28.64 28.12
CA GLY A 441 -25.38 27.99 28.20
C GLY A 441 -26.02 27.66 26.87
N SER A 442 -26.74 26.54 26.83
CA SER A 442 -27.45 26.06 25.62
C SER A 442 -28.49 27.06 25.11
N ASP A 443 -29.12 27.83 26.00
CA ASP A 443 -30.13 28.85 25.70
C ASP A 443 -29.55 30.17 25.14
N LEU A 444 -28.23 30.34 25.14
CA LEU A 444 -27.57 31.55 24.63
C LEU A 444 -27.07 31.37 23.18
N TYR A 445 -27.46 30.29 22.50
CA TYR A 445 -27.29 30.13 21.06
C TYR A 445 -28.34 30.95 20.32
N SER A 446 -28.00 31.51 19.16
CA SER A 446 -28.86 32.42 18.39
C SER A 446 -28.82 32.12 16.89
N ILE A 447 -29.89 32.50 16.18
CA ILE A 447 -30.02 32.41 14.72
C ILE A 447 -30.20 33.81 14.12
N ALA A 448 -29.44 34.11 13.06
CA ALA A 448 -29.53 35.35 12.30
C ALA A 448 -29.47 35.09 10.78
N PHE A 449 -30.10 35.98 10.03
CA PHE A 449 -30.07 36.03 8.56
C PHE A 449 -29.43 37.36 8.14
N VAL A 450 -28.21 37.28 7.60
CA VAL A 450 -27.51 38.43 7.02
C VAL A 450 -27.87 38.46 5.54
N GLY A 451 -28.69 39.43 5.13
CA GLY A 451 -29.44 39.41 3.88
C GLY A 451 -30.74 38.60 3.99
N THR A 452 -31.71 38.91 3.11
CA THR A 452 -33.01 38.22 3.06
C THR A 452 -32.87 36.82 2.45
N PRO A 453 -33.41 35.76 3.09
CA PRO A 453 -33.40 34.40 2.54
C PRO A 453 -33.95 34.33 1.10
N SER A 454 -33.06 33.95 0.17
CA SER A 454 -33.33 33.99 -1.27
C SER A 454 -32.65 32.82 -2.00
N ALA A 455 -33.31 32.33 -3.05
CA ALA A 455 -32.76 31.33 -3.97
C ALA A 455 -31.96 31.95 -5.14
N THR A 456 -31.88 33.29 -5.21
CA THR A 456 -31.25 34.03 -6.32
C THR A 456 -30.31 35.16 -5.87
N SER A 457 -30.50 35.71 -4.67
CA SER A 457 -29.65 36.73 -4.05
C SER A 457 -28.75 36.11 -2.98
N PRO A 458 -27.54 36.65 -2.74
CA PRO A 458 -26.69 36.17 -1.65
C PRO A 458 -27.27 36.50 -0.27
N TRP A 459 -27.19 35.55 0.66
CA TRP A 459 -27.53 35.72 2.08
C TRP A 459 -26.78 34.70 2.94
N ILE A 460 -26.66 34.95 4.25
CA ILE A 460 -25.98 34.07 5.22
C ILE A 460 -26.98 33.58 6.27
N LEU A 461 -27.05 32.26 6.44
CA LEU A 461 -27.54 31.63 7.66
C LEU A 461 -26.40 31.65 8.70
N GLN A 462 -26.57 32.45 9.75
CA GLN A 462 -25.64 32.50 10.88
C GLN A 462 -26.25 31.76 12.08
N VAL A 463 -25.48 30.83 12.66
CA VAL A 463 -25.83 30.10 13.89
C VAL A 463 -24.65 30.23 14.85
N ILE A 464 -24.87 30.89 15.99
CA ILE A 464 -23.80 31.31 16.91
C ILE A 464 -24.13 31.01 18.37
N GLY A 465 -23.12 30.64 19.15
CA GLY A 465 -23.14 30.38 20.59
C GLY A 465 -21.74 30.58 21.18
N HIS A 466 -21.50 30.47 22.49
CA HIS A 466 -20.17 30.81 23.04
C HIS A 466 -19.05 30.05 22.32
N HIS A 467 -19.30 28.75 22.10
CA HIS A 467 -18.37 27.81 21.49
C HIS A 467 -18.59 27.56 19.99
N LEU A 468 -19.36 28.39 19.28
CA LEU A 468 -19.70 28.14 17.87
C LEU A 468 -19.96 29.42 17.06
N ALA A 469 -19.42 29.46 15.85
CA ALA A 469 -19.94 30.31 14.77
C ALA A 469 -19.96 29.56 13.43
N TYR A 470 -21.15 29.19 12.96
CA TYR A 470 -21.37 28.79 11.57
C TYR A 470 -21.87 30.00 10.77
N ASN A 471 -21.23 30.30 9.63
CA ASN A 471 -21.61 31.37 8.70
C ASN A 471 -21.86 30.77 7.30
N ILE A 472 -23.03 30.14 7.11
CA ILE A 472 -23.34 29.40 5.87
C ILE A 472 -23.93 30.36 4.85
N THR A 473 -23.18 30.68 3.80
CA THR A 473 -23.61 31.62 2.75
C THR A 473 -24.23 30.88 1.57
N TYR A 474 -25.46 31.26 1.23
CA TYR A 474 -26.21 30.79 0.06
C TYR A 474 -26.15 31.86 -1.03
N ASN A 475 -25.71 31.49 -2.23
CA ASN A 475 -25.60 32.39 -3.39
C ASN A 475 -26.02 31.64 -4.66
N ALA A 476 -27.33 31.61 -4.90
CA ALA A 476 -28.00 30.82 -5.93
C ALA A 476 -27.58 29.33 -5.93
N SER A 477 -26.81 28.87 -6.92
CA SER A 477 -26.36 27.47 -7.03
C SER A 477 -25.06 27.18 -6.27
N LYS A 478 -24.45 28.20 -5.64
CA LYS A 478 -23.27 28.08 -4.79
C LYS A 478 -23.65 28.17 -3.32
N VAL A 479 -23.02 27.36 -2.50
CA VAL A 479 -23.08 27.47 -1.03
C VAL A 479 -21.66 27.42 -0.49
N SER A 480 -21.39 28.26 0.51
CA SER A 480 -20.18 28.20 1.31
C SER A 480 -20.54 27.90 2.77
N ALA A 481 -19.72 27.09 3.41
CA ALA A 481 -19.82 26.74 4.83
C ALA A 481 -18.86 27.55 5.71
N THR A 482 -18.22 28.59 5.15
CA THR A 482 -17.08 29.25 5.79
C THR A 482 -17.20 30.79 5.78
N PRO A 483 -16.60 31.48 6.77
CA PRO A 483 -15.80 30.95 7.88
C PRO A 483 -16.64 30.23 8.95
N THR A 484 -16.10 29.15 9.49
CA THR A 484 -16.64 28.41 10.64
C THR A 484 -15.62 28.42 11.77
N PHE A 485 -16.03 28.86 12.96
CA PHE A 485 -15.28 28.73 14.22
C PHE A 485 -15.99 27.75 15.16
N ILE A 486 -15.23 26.91 15.86
CA ILE A 486 -15.73 26.09 16.97
C ILE A 486 -14.69 26.13 18.09
N GLY A 487 -15.15 26.26 19.33
CA GLY A 487 -14.37 25.92 20.52
C GLY A 487 -15.02 24.77 21.29
N VAL A 488 -14.32 24.16 22.25
CA VAL A 488 -14.88 23.10 23.11
C VAL A 488 -14.29 23.17 24.51
N GLU A 489 -15.14 23.41 25.52
CA GLU A 489 -14.86 23.11 26.92
C GLU A 489 -16.17 22.64 27.60
N PRO A 490 -16.14 21.66 28.52
CA PRO A 490 -15.06 20.70 28.75
C PRO A 490 -14.84 19.78 27.52
N PRO A 491 -13.66 19.13 27.40
CA PRO A 491 -13.33 18.30 26.24
C PRO A 491 -14.06 16.94 26.26
N ASP A 492 -14.31 16.40 27.46
CA ASP A 492 -15.18 15.26 27.72
C ASP A 492 -15.90 15.40 29.07
N TRP A 493 -17.08 14.79 29.17
CA TRP A 493 -17.77 14.59 30.44
C TRP A 493 -18.62 13.32 30.40
N SER A 494 -19.06 12.89 31.58
CA SER A 494 -19.99 11.78 31.75
C SER A 494 -21.25 12.22 32.49
N VAL A 495 -22.39 11.64 32.11
CA VAL A 495 -23.69 11.85 32.77
C VAL A 495 -24.10 10.54 33.44
N ALA A 496 -24.31 10.58 34.76
CA ALA A 496 -24.77 9.43 35.55
C ALA A 496 -26.29 9.19 35.40
N ALA A 497 -26.80 8.08 35.93
CA ALA A 497 -28.22 7.71 35.81
C ALA A 497 -29.18 8.58 36.66
N ASP A 498 -28.68 9.22 37.72
CA ASP A 498 -29.34 10.31 38.45
C ASP A 498 -29.15 11.68 37.76
N GLY A 499 -28.48 11.68 36.61
CA GLY A 499 -28.12 12.85 35.83
C GLY A 499 -26.79 13.51 36.22
N THR A 500 -26.12 13.12 37.31
CA THR A 500 -24.92 13.82 37.82
C THR A 500 -23.86 13.96 36.73
N VAL A 501 -23.54 15.22 36.37
CA VAL A 501 -22.47 15.55 35.42
C VAL A 501 -21.14 15.43 36.12
N THR A 502 -20.29 14.51 35.65
CA THR A 502 -18.89 14.42 36.05
C THR A 502 -18.02 14.81 34.86
N VAL A 503 -17.46 16.02 34.91
CA VAL A 503 -16.40 16.42 33.98
C VAL A 503 -15.14 15.63 34.31
N THR A 504 -14.50 15.10 33.28
CA THR A 504 -13.41 14.14 33.37
C THR A 504 -12.30 14.52 32.38
N ASN A 505 -11.24 13.72 32.37
CA ASN A 505 -10.37 13.54 31.19
C ASN A 505 -10.33 12.02 30.86
N ASP A 506 -11.47 11.35 31.11
CA ASP A 506 -11.72 9.90 31.27
C ASP A 506 -13.24 9.66 31.39
N ALA A 507 -14.00 10.09 30.38
CA ALA A 507 -15.44 9.87 30.35
C ALA A 507 -15.81 8.41 30.03
N SER A 508 -15.01 7.69 29.24
CA SER A 508 -15.41 6.36 28.73
C SER A 508 -15.44 5.25 29.79
N THR A 509 -14.94 5.48 31.01
CA THR A 509 -15.14 4.56 32.14
C THR A 509 -16.46 4.76 32.88
N LYS A 510 -17.28 5.78 32.52
CA LYS A 510 -18.42 6.24 33.33
C LYS A 510 -19.65 6.64 32.51
N GLY A 511 -20.78 6.00 32.79
CA GLY A 511 -22.12 6.49 32.42
C GLY A 511 -22.34 6.72 30.91
N ALA A 512 -23.14 7.73 30.59
CA ALA A 512 -23.26 8.24 29.22
C ALA A 512 -22.16 9.29 28.98
N ALA A 513 -21.16 8.93 28.16
CA ALA A 513 -20.03 9.79 27.85
C ALA A 513 -20.32 10.73 26.68
N HIS A 514 -19.86 11.98 26.80
CA HIS A 514 -19.90 13.03 25.80
C HIS A 514 -18.48 13.48 25.45
N ALA A 515 -18.25 13.78 24.17
CA ALA A 515 -16.96 14.22 23.65
C ALA A 515 -17.18 15.06 22.37
N PRO A 516 -17.45 16.37 22.50
CA PRO A 516 -17.63 17.25 21.35
C PRO A 516 -16.37 17.26 20.47
N MET A 517 -16.54 17.43 19.16
CA MET A 517 -15.46 17.40 18.17
C MET A 517 -14.61 16.11 18.08
N GLU A 518 -14.97 15.00 18.70
CA GLU A 518 -14.14 13.77 18.69
C GLU A 518 -13.75 13.30 17.28
N ASN A 519 -14.64 13.41 16.29
CA ASN A 519 -14.33 13.09 14.88
C ASN A 519 -13.21 13.98 14.31
N GLN A 520 -13.29 15.29 14.56
CA GLN A 520 -12.32 16.29 14.11
C GLN A 520 -10.97 16.12 14.83
N ARG A 521 -11.01 15.95 16.15
CA ARG A 521 -9.83 15.74 17.00
C ARG A 521 -9.11 14.43 16.65
N ALA A 522 -9.84 13.32 16.51
CA ALA A 522 -9.26 12.03 16.14
C ALA A 522 -8.61 12.06 14.75
N ALA A 523 -9.20 12.76 13.77
CA ALA A 523 -8.61 12.91 12.45
C ALA A 523 -7.31 13.74 12.47
N MET A 524 -7.28 14.85 13.21
CA MET A 524 -6.06 15.66 13.40
C MET A 524 -4.99 14.92 14.19
N TYR A 525 -5.35 14.16 15.23
CA TYR A 525 -4.45 13.30 15.98
C TYR A 525 -3.78 12.26 15.08
N ASN A 526 -4.56 11.50 14.31
CA ASN A 526 -4.01 10.47 13.41
C ASN A 526 -3.08 11.08 12.34
N LEU A 527 -3.43 12.25 11.79
CA LEU A 527 -2.56 13.00 10.88
C LEU A 527 -1.25 13.39 11.56
N ALA A 528 -1.31 14.04 12.74
CA ALA A 528 -0.14 14.47 13.50
C ALA A 528 0.77 13.28 13.88
N GLU A 529 0.23 12.21 14.45
CA GLU A 529 0.99 11.00 14.81
C GLU A 529 1.70 10.39 13.60
N SER A 530 0.99 10.29 12.46
CA SER A 530 1.58 9.74 11.23
C SER A 530 2.72 10.60 10.67
N ILE A 531 2.73 11.90 10.96
CA ILE A 531 3.80 12.84 10.61
C ILE A 531 4.97 12.74 11.62
N TYR A 532 4.68 12.66 12.92
CA TYR A 532 5.67 12.51 13.99
C TYR A 532 6.46 11.20 13.93
N ALA A 533 5.83 10.11 13.45
CA ALA A 533 6.44 8.79 13.36
C ALA A 533 7.57 8.69 12.31
N ASP A 534 7.62 9.61 11.34
CA ASP A 534 8.66 9.69 10.30
C ASP A 534 9.47 10.98 10.48
N SER A 535 10.75 10.84 10.81
CA SER A 535 11.65 11.94 11.16
C SER A 535 11.81 12.98 10.04
N THR A 536 11.65 12.57 8.78
CA THR A 536 11.76 13.44 7.60
C THR A 536 10.53 14.34 7.50
N THR A 537 9.34 13.74 7.59
CA THR A 537 8.07 14.46 7.48
C THR A 537 7.79 15.31 8.72
N ASN A 538 8.18 14.83 9.90
CA ASN A 538 8.22 15.57 11.16
C ASN A 538 9.02 16.86 11.02
N ALA A 539 10.27 16.78 10.52
CA ALA A 539 11.11 17.96 10.31
C ALA A 539 10.53 18.95 9.30
N ALA A 540 9.89 18.47 8.22
CA ALA A 540 9.28 19.30 7.19
C ALA A 540 7.95 19.95 7.60
N ALA A 541 7.17 19.32 8.49
CA ALA A 541 5.89 19.85 8.97
C ALA A 541 6.05 20.84 10.14
N LYS A 542 7.22 20.88 10.81
CA LYS A 542 7.43 21.74 11.98
C LYS A 542 7.41 23.22 11.62
N LEU A 543 6.48 23.96 12.23
CA LEU A 543 6.40 25.41 12.15
C LEU A 543 7.35 26.08 13.15
N ALA A 544 7.74 27.31 12.84
CA ALA A 544 8.50 28.17 13.74
C ALA A 544 7.56 28.94 14.70
N GLY A 545 8.02 29.16 15.93
CA GLY A 545 7.27 29.87 16.99
C GLY A 545 6.46 28.94 17.90
N THR A 546 5.65 29.55 18.75
CA THR A 546 4.70 28.89 19.66
C THR A 546 3.32 29.47 19.44
N PHE A 547 2.30 28.63 19.46
CA PHE A 547 0.92 29.00 19.16
C PHE A 547 0.12 29.07 20.45
N THR A 548 -0.75 30.07 20.57
CA THR A 548 -1.64 30.25 21.72
C THR A 548 -3.11 30.22 21.32
N ASP A 549 -3.41 30.51 20.04
CA ASP A 549 -4.74 30.40 19.44
C ASP A 549 -4.60 30.05 17.93
N VAL A 550 -5.72 29.90 17.22
CA VAL A 550 -5.77 29.83 15.76
C VAL A 550 -5.32 31.16 15.13
N LEU A 551 -4.66 31.11 13.97
CA LEU A 551 -4.08 32.30 13.34
C LEU A 551 -5.11 33.10 12.51
N MET A 552 -5.99 32.40 11.79
CA MET A 552 -6.96 33.00 10.87
C MET A 552 -8.33 33.20 11.51
N GLY A 553 -8.35 33.53 12.80
CA GLY A 553 -9.56 33.93 13.52
C GLY A 553 -10.09 35.31 13.12
N ALA A 554 -10.82 35.94 14.02
CA ALA A 554 -11.46 37.24 13.83
C ALA A 554 -10.43 38.36 13.65
N SER A 555 -9.35 38.30 14.44
CA SER A 555 -8.19 39.21 14.44
C SER A 555 -7.26 38.97 13.25
N GLY A 556 -7.83 38.94 12.03
CA GLY A 556 -7.12 38.85 10.76
C GLY A 556 -6.08 39.96 10.60
N ASN A 557 -4.84 39.62 10.94
CA ASN A 557 -3.56 40.27 10.63
C ASN A 557 -3.56 41.82 10.46
N THR A 558 -3.10 42.52 11.50
CA THR A 558 -2.54 43.89 11.50
C THR A 558 -3.42 45.12 11.27
N ASP A 559 -4.64 45.05 10.72
CA ASP A 559 -5.52 46.23 10.62
C ASP A 559 -6.59 46.28 11.72
N GLY A 560 -6.68 47.42 12.42
CA GLY A 560 -7.58 47.62 13.58
C GLY A 560 -9.07 47.73 13.26
N ASN A 561 -9.49 47.36 12.04
CA ASN A 561 -10.88 47.31 11.60
C ASN A 561 -11.27 45.95 10.97
N TYR A 562 -10.38 44.96 11.01
CA TYR A 562 -10.64 43.57 10.56
C TYR A 562 -10.97 43.44 9.05
N LYS A 563 -10.30 44.22 8.18
CA LYS A 563 -10.64 44.34 6.74
C LYS A 563 -9.75 43.54 5.79
N SER A 564 -8.68 42.89 6.23
CA SER A 564 -7.78 42.13 5.33
C SER A 564 -7.34 40.77 5.88
N LEU A 565 -7.77 39.68 5.22
CA LEU A 565 -7.41 38.31 5.56
C LEU A 565 -6.10 37.88 4.89
N VAL A 566 -4.97 38.16 5.54
CA VAL A 566 -3.63 37.80 5.04
C VAL A 566 -3.20 36.42 5.54
N TYR A 567 -3.49 35.38 4.76
CA TYR A 567 -3.06 34.00 5.03
C TYR A 567 -1.52 33.85 5.07
N PRO A 568 -0.93 33.21 6.10
CA PRO A 568 0.51 32.96 6.18
C PRO A 568 1.07 32.13 5.00
N THR A 569 1.90 32.77 4.16
CA THR A 569 2.57 32.12 3.02
C THR A 569 3.98 31.58 3.33
N GLY A 570 4.61 32.08 4.39
CA GLY A 570 5.92 31.62 4.86
C GLY A 570 5.83 30.33 5.68
N GLY A 571 6.74 29.38 5.43
CA GLY A 571 6.86 28.16 6.23
C GLY A 571 5.58 27.31 6.27
N ARG A 572 4.94 27.06 5.11
CA ARG A 572 3.61 26.42 5.03
C ARG A 572 3.54 25.08 5.77
N GLY A 573 4.56 24.24 5.61
CA GLY A 573 4.74 22.95 6.28
C GLY A 573 5.13 21.84 5.29
N LEU A 574 4.78 20.60 5.62
CA LEU A 574 4.96 19.41 4.79
C LEU A 574 3.96 19.42 3.63
N GLN A 575 4.46 19.47 2.39
CA GLN A 575 3.62 19.37 1.20
C GLN A 575 3.10 17.94 1.00
N TYR A 576 1.84 17.81 0.55
CA TYR A 576 1.21 16.51 0.27
C TYR A 576 2.04 15.63 -0.66
N SER A 577 2.72 16.19 -1.67
CA SER A 577 3.59 15.43 -2.57
C SER A 577 4.61 14.57 -1.83
N ALA A 578 5.25 15.13 -0.78
CA ALA A 578 6.26 14.49 0.06
C ALA A 578 5.71 13.53 1.14
N MET A 579 4.40 13.47 1.35
CA MET A 579 3.79 12.57 2.34
C MET A 579 3.82 11.10 1.91
N ASN A 580 3.92 10.18 2.88
CA ASN A 580 3.72 8.75 2.64
C ASN A 580 2.21 8.40 2.49
N THR A 581 1.89 7.18 2.05
CA THR A 581 0.50 6.75 1.77
C THR A 581 -0.45 6.91 2.96
N THR A 582 0.04 6.65 4.18
CA THR A 582 -0.75 6.74 5.42
C THR A 582 -1.07 8.19 5.76
N GLN A 583 -0.06 9.08 5.72
CA GLN A 583 -0.23 10.52 5.91
C GLN A 583 -1.19 11.12 4.86
N LYS A 584 -1.07 10.70 3.59
CA LYS A 584 -1.98 11.10 2.49
C LYS A 584 -3.44 10.69 2.75
N ALA A 585 -3.66 9.54 3.39
CA ALA A 585 -5.01 9.10 3.78
C ALA A 585 -5.54 9.91 4.97
N TYR A 586 -4.75 10.13 6.02
CA TYR A 586 -5.20 10.92 7.17
C TYR A 586 -5.42 12.40 6.85
N LEU A 587 -4.70 13.00 5.89
CA LEU A 587 -5.01 14.35 5.43
C LEU A 587 -6.40 14.44 4.80
N ARG A 588 -6.77 13.47 3.96
CA ARG A 588 -8.11 13.41 3.36
C ARG A 588 -9.18 13.28 4.45
N ALA A 589 -9.00 12.35 5.39
CA ALA A 589 -9.90 12.17 6.53
C ALA A 589 -10.02 13.42 7.42
N ALA A 590 -8.93 14.18 7.63
CA ALA A 590 -8.95 15.42 8.39
C ALA A 590 -9.73 16.54 7.65
N ILE A 591 -9.63 16.65 6.33
CA ILE A 591 -10.47 17.58 5.55
C ILE A 591 -11.94 17.13 5.56
N GLU A 592 -12.20 15.83 5.46
CA GLU A 592 -13.53 15.22 5.51
C GLU A 592 -14.25 15.46 6.84
N ALA A 593 -13.53 15.49 7.97
CA ALA A 593 -14.14 15.71 9.29
C ALA A 593 -14.75 17.12 9.46
N TRP A 594 -14.31 18.14 8.72
CA TRP A 594 -14.93 19.48 8.72
C TRP A 594 -15.99 19.60 7.61
N ALA A 595 -15.64 19.30 6.35
CA ALA A 595 -16.57 19.44 5.24
C ALA A 595 -17.80 18.52 5.36
N GLY A 596 -17.62 17.33 5.96
CA GLY A 596 -18.67 16.37 6.25
C GLY A 596 -19.64 16.77 7.38
N THR A 597 -19.53 17.97 7.97
CA THR A 597 -20.55 18.54 8.88
C THR A 597 -21.76 19.12 8.14
N GLN A 598 -21.58 19.45 6.86
CA GLN A 598 -22.57 20.17 6.04
C GLN A 598 -23.60 19.23 5.43
N SER A 599 -24.65 19.78 4.79
CA SER A 599 -25.58 18.96 3.99
C SER A 599 -24.83 18.18 2.90
N ALA A 600 -25.35 17.01 2.52
CA ALA A 600 -24.59 16.05 1.70
C ALA A 600 -24.18 16.57 0.30
N ASP A 601 -24.94 17.51 -0.26
CA ASP A 601 -24.63 18.21 -1.50
C ASP A 601 -23.50 19.23 -1.34
N VAL A 602 -23.54 20.04 -0.29
CA VAL A 602 -22.49 21.01 0.07
C VAL A 602 -21.18 20.26 0.39
N ALA A 603 -21.25 19.22 1.21
CA ALA A 603 -20.11 18.38 1.57
C ALA A 603 -19.47 17.70 0.34
N ALA A 604 -20.28 17.12 -0.55
CA ALA A 604 -19.78 16.45 -1.77
C ALA A 604 -19.12 17.43 -2.75
N ALA A 605 -19.63 18.66 -2.87
CA ALA A 605 -19.04 19.71 -3.70
C ALA A 605 -17.71 20.21 -3.12
N LEU A 606 -17.67 20.55 -1.83
CA LEU A 606 -16.44 21.02 -1.14
C LEU A 606 -15.33 19.96 -1.17
N LEU A 607 -15.67 18.68 -0.94
CA LEU A 607 -14.72 17.58 -1.02
C LEU A 607 -14.28 17.23 -2.46
N GLY A 608 -15.10 17.56 -3.46
CA GLY A 608 -14.70 17.49 -4.86
C GLY A 608 -13.53 18.42 -5.16
N GLU A 609 -13.66 19.67 -4.71
CA GLU A 609 -12.68 20.73 -4.87
C GLU A 609 -11.42 20.47 -4.02
N TYR A 610 -11.58 20.35 -2.70
CA TYR A 610 -10.48 20.25 -1.73
C TYR A 610 -9.63 18.99 -1.90
N LEU A 611 -10.21 17.88 -2.33
CA LEU A 611 -9.52 16.58 -2.42
C LEU A 611 -9.13 16.18 -3.85
N SER A 612 -9.27 17.09 -4.82
CA SER A 612 -8.77 16.94 -6.18
C SER A 612 -7.23 16.79 -6.19
N ASP A 613 -6.67 16.17 -7.23
CA ASP A 613 -5.23 15.89 -7.27
C ASP A 613 -4.39 17.18 -7.32
N ASP A 614 -4.87 18.24 -7.99
CA ASP A 614 -4.21 19.55 -8.02
C ASP A 614 -4.33 20.30 -6.68
N ALA A 615 -5.53 20.34 -6.08
CA ALA A 615 -5.71 20.98 -4.78
C ALA A 615 -4.83 20.31 -3.72
N LEU A 616 -4.77 18.98 -3.68
CA LEU A 616 -3.93 18.25 -2.75
C LEU A 616 -2.45 18.39 -3.08
N ALA A 617 -2.01 18.34 -4.34
CA ALA A 617 -0.61 18.58 -4.70
C ALA A 617 -0.10 19.94 -4.18
N ASN A 618 -0.99 20.94 -4.09
CA ASN A 618 -0.73 22.28 -3.57
C ASN A 618 -1.16 22.49 -2.09
N THR A 619 -1.47 21.40 -1.37
CA THR A 619 -1.83 21.40 0.06
C THR A 619 -0.65 21.02 0.96
N TYR A 620 -0.56 21.71 2.09
CA TYR A 620 0.50 21.59 3.09
C TYR A 620 -0.08 21.30 4.47
N VAL A 621 0.67 20.60 5.32
CA VAL A 621 0.35 20.40 6.74
C VAL A 621 1.49 20.95 7.59
N GLY A 622 1.16 21.87 8.49
CA GLY A 622 2.11 22.46 9.44
C GLY A 622 1.67 22.22 10.87
N TYR A 623 2.59 21.88 11.78
CA TYR A 623 2.30 21.78 13.21
C TYR A 623 3.17 22.71 14.05
N GLY A 624 2.61 23.24 15.13
CA GLY A 624 3.29 23.96 16.19
C GLY A 624 3.54 23.05 17.40
N VAL A 625 4.72 23.16 18.02
CA VAL A 625 5.08 22.38 19.21
C VAL A 625 4.24 22.75 20.43
N GLY A 626 3.99 21.76 21.29
CA GLY A 626 3.25 21.93 22.54
C GLY A 626 4.01 22.73 23.60
N GLN A 627 3.41 22.82 24.79
CA GLN A 627 3.93 23.60 25.91
C GLN A 627 5.37 23.21 26.23
N ASN A 628 6.23 24.19 26.52
CA ASN A 628 7.66 23.99 26.77
C ASN A 628 8.44 23.37 25.59
N GLY A 629 7.87 23.35 24.38
CA GLY A 629 8.50 22.80 23.17
C GLY A 629 8.32 21.30 22.99
N THR A 630 7.36 20.68 23.69
CA THR A 630 7.02 19.26 23.56
C THR A 630 6.52 18.89 22.17
N LYS A 631 6.49 17.59 21.88
CA LYS A 631 5.68 17.03 20.78
C LYS A 631 4.24 17.55 20.92
N ALA A 632 3.71 18.12 19.85
CA ALA A 632 2.31 18.48 19.75
C ALA A 632 1.44 17.24 19.88
N ASP A 633 0.48 17.29 20.78
CA ASP A 633 -0.35 16.17 21.16
C ASP A 633 -1.82 16.59 21.02
N PHE A 634 -2.57 15.80 20.26
CA PHE A 634 -4.02 15.98 20.06
C PHE A 634 -4.78 14.77 20.59
N SER A 635 -4.14 13.90 21.38
CA SER A 635 -4.82 12.78 22.03
C SER A 635 -5.87 13.31 23.00
N ALA A 636 -7.09 12.84 22.83
CA ALA A 636 -7.96 12.63 23.97
C ALA A 636 -7.74 11.22 24.51
N TYR A 637 -8.40 10.98 25.62
CA TYR A 637 -8.69 9.68 26.19
C TYR A 637 -9.02 8.57 25.13
N PRO A 638 -8.63 7.30 25.32
CA PRO A 638 -7.89 6.73 26.46
C PRO A 638 -6.38 6.96 26.41
N ASN A 639 -5.85 7.51 25.32
CA ASN A 639 -4.41 7.65 25.07
C ASN A 639 -3.80 8.92 25.68
N ALA A 640 -4.50 9.54 26.63
CA ALA A 640 -4.15 10.84 27.19
C ALA A 640 -2.86 10.81 28.02
N LYS A 641 -2.26 11.99 28.18
CA LYS A 641 -1.09 12.25 29.02
C LYS A 641 -1.37 12.03 30.50
N SER A 642 -0.30 11.90 31.28
CA SER A 642 -0.31 12.00 32.75
C SER A 642 -0.91 13.31 33.28
N SER A 643 -0.91 14.36 32.47
CA SER A 643 -1.55 15.65 32.73
C SER A 643 -2.13 16.18 31.40
N PRO A 644 -3.42 16.51 31.31
CA PRO A 644 -4.01 17.07 30.08
C PRO A 644 -3.29 18.33 29.59
N LEU A 645 -2.81 19.16 30.51
CA LEU A 645 -2.12 20.41 30.20
C LEU A 645 -0.75 20.21 29.52
N ASP A 646 -0.18 18.99 29.56
CA ASP A 646 1.03 18.64 28.79
C ASP A 646 0.81 18.80 27.27
N ALA A 647 -0.45 18.75 26.82
CA ALA A 647 -0.87 18.93 25.44
C ALA A 647 -1.18 20.40 25.06
N GLN A 648 -1.18 21.36 26.01
CA GLN A 648 -1.44 22.78 25.70
C GLN A 648 -0.48 23.29 24.60
N ARG A 649 -0.95 24.23 23.77
CA ARG A 649 -0.23 24.86 22.62
C ARG A 649 0.04 23.95 21.44
N SER A 650 -0.35 22.68 21.50
CA SER A 650 -0.33 21.78 20.35
C SER A 650 -1.24 22.34 19.27
N TYR A 651 -0.66 22.71 18.13
CA TYR A 651 -1.32 23.38 17.02
C TYR A 651 -1.06 22.60 15.72
N ILE A 652 -2.08 22.46 14.87
CA ILE A 652 -1.93 21.91 13.52
C ILE A 652 -2.77 22.71 12.53
N ARG A 653 -2.25 22.91 11.32
CA ARG A 653 -2.97 23.50 10.18
C ARG A 653 -2.90 22.63 8.94
N ILE A 654 -3.97 22.69 8.16
CA ILE A 654 -4.09 22.22 6.78
C ILE A 654 -4.23 23.46 5.90
N ASP A 655 -3.34 23.60 4.92
CA ASP A 655 -3.16 24.80 4.11
C ASP A 655 -3.13 24.44 2.61
N GLY A 656 -4.31 24.43 1.98
CA GLY A 656 -4.50 24.18 0.55
C GLY A 656 -4.76 25.44 -0.29
N PRO A 657 -5.04 25.31 -1.60
CA PRO A 657 -5.40 26.45 -2.45
C PRO A 657 -6.74 27.10 -2.06
N ARG A 658 -7.70 26.28 -1.64
CA ARG A 658 -9.01 26.70 -1.10
C ARG A 658 -9.10 26.47 0.40
N VAL A 659 -9.01 25.21 0.82
CA VAL A 659 -9.16 24.80 2.23
C VAL A 659 -8.08 25.41 3.13
N TRP A 660 -8.52 25.96 4.26
CA TRP A 660 -7.68 26.29 5.42
C TRP A 660 -8.38 25.77 6.68
N ILE A 661 -7.75 24.88 7.42
CA ILE A 661 -8.26 24.37 8.71
C ILE A 661 -7.14 24.51 9.74
N GLU A 662 -7.44 25.03 10.93
CA GLU A 662 -6.53 25.03 12.08
C GLU A 662 -7.21 24.35 13.27
N PHE A 663 -6.44 23.64 14.08
CA PHE A 663 -6.89 23.03 15.34
C PHE A 663 -5.80 23.25 16.40
N ILE A 664 -6.18 23.77 17.57
CA ILE A 664 -5.25 24.03 18.68
C ILE A 664 -5.83 23.59 20.02
N VAL A 665 -4.93 23.09 20.87
CA VAL A 665 -5.20 22.74 22.27
C VAL A 665 -4.80 23.92 23.17
N GLN A 666 -5.78 24.54 23.81
CA GLN A 666 -5.65 25.53 24.88
C GLN A 666 -5.86 24.88 26.27
N GLN A 667 -5.82 25.69 27.33
CA GLN A 667 -6.19 25.30 28.70
C GLN A 667 -7.61 25.79 28.98
N GLY A 668 -8.39 25.03 29.75
CA GLY A 668 -9.74 25.42 30.15
C GLY A 668 -9.81 26.74 30.91
N ILE A 669 -10.88 27.50 30.69
CA ILE A 669 -11.19 28.76 31.37
C ILE A 669 -12.03 28.50 32.64
N VAL A 670 -12.92 27.51 32.61
CA VAL A 670 -13.78 27.12 33.74
C VAL A 670 -13.19 25.90 34.46
N TYR A 671 -12.68 24.95 33.69
CA TYR A 671 -12.00 23.73 34.11
C TYR A 671 -10.50 23.83 33.83
N GLY A 672 -9.80 24.77 34.49
CA GLY A 672 -8.39 25.09 34.22
C GLY A 672 -7.35 23.97 34.45
N ALA A 673 -7.76 22.76 34.84
CA ALA A 673 -6.93 21.55 34.86
C ALA A 673 -7.09 20.68 33.59
N ASN A 674 -8.09 20.97 32.76
CA ASN A 674 -8.43 20.28 31.52
C ASN A 674 -7.96 21.10 30.31
N VAL A 675 -8.03 20.49 29.13
CA VAL A 675 -7.80 21.18 27.85
C VAL A 675 -9.08 21.83 27.32
N HIS A 676 -8.89 22.88 26.53
CA HIS A 676 -9.92 23.53 25.72
C HIS A 676 -9.49 23.42 24.25
N TYR A 677 -10.39 23.13 23.32
CA TYR A 677 -10.05 23.11 21.89
C TYR A 677 -10.55 24.36 21.19
N HIS A 678 -9.77 24.89 20.25
CA HIS A 678 -10.20 25.90 19.27
C HIS A 678 -9.94 25.38 17.84
N THR A 679 -10.85 25.68 16.91
CA THR A 679 -10.64 25.46 15.47
C THR A 679 -11.27 26.57 14.64
N ILE A 680 -10.62 26.89 13.51
CA ILE A 680 -11.22 27.66 12.43
C ILE A 680 -11.14 26.84 11.13
N TRP A 681 -12.21 26.87 10.33
CA TRP A 681 -12.24 26.37 8.96
C TRP A 681 -12.70 27.47 8.00
N ARG A 682 -11.88 27.69 6.97
CA ARG A 682 -12.03 28.76 5.96
C ARG A 682 -11.86 28.21 4.55
N ASP A 683 -12.47 28.90 3.58
CA ASP A 683 -12.18 28.75 2.15
C ASP A 683 -11.64 30.08 1.62
N LYS A 684 -10.36 30.07 1.22
CA LYS A 684 -9.64 31.23 0.68
C LYS A 684 -10.28 31.88 -0.54
N THR A 685 -11.24 31.20 -1.18
CA THR A 685 -11.94 31.63 -2.40
C THR A 685 -13.46 31.74 -2.24
N ALA A 686 -14.01 31.27 -1.11
CA ALA A 686 -15.45 31.16 -0.91
C ALA A 686 -15.95 31.53 0.50
N ASP A 687 -15.09 31.98 1.42
CA ASP A 687 -15.53 32.65 2.65
C ASP A 687 -16.59 33.71 2.33
N TYR A 688 -17.71 33.71 3.07
CA TYR A 688 -18.87 34.57 2.80
C TYR A 688 -19.43 34.48 1.36
N GLY A 689 -19.30 33.30 0.74
CA GLY A 689 -19.67 33.07 -0.66
C GLY A 689 -18.74 33.73 -1.69
N GLY A 690 -17.61 34.29 -1.26
CA GLY A 690 -16.68 35.07 -2.09
C GLY A 690 -17.16 36.50 -2.35
N SER A 691 -17.92 37.09 -1.41
CA SER A 691 -18.68 38.33 -1.63
C SER A 691 -18.07 39.59 -0.97
N PHE A 692 -17.03 39.44 -0.15
CA PHE A 692 -16.40 40.51 0.64
C PHE A 692 -14.87 40.37 0.64
#